data_AF-D0MY03-F1
#
_entry.id   AF-D0MY03-F1
#
_cell.length_a   1.000
_cell.length_b   1.000
_cell.length_c   1.000
_cell.angle_alpha   90.00
_cell.angle_beta   90.00
_cell.angle_gamma   90.00
#
_symmetry.space_group_name_H-M   'P 1'
#
loop_
_entity.id
_entity.type
_entity.pdbx_description
1 polymer ?
#
loop_
_entity_poly.entity_id
_entity_poly.type
_entity_poly.pdbx_seq_one_letter_code
_entity_poly.pdbx_strand_id
1 'polypeptide(L)'
;MEDLGFFNEREAECFEREDTLSQSDLEKLNVDENMPEMERAEKLLKMGLDKQKISILNSIPKILASNNSKANLSLILDCMKGVWQKYESEINADAAVLLELFNGLASLACATVDGKVLSYPTVTLHEEYAQQLETCWTEKKNAVFLLSDEQVTKLLVPFALDIIADIQQKDYAEEASSVVVALLPRIGTALKKTQILRVAIEKGDVSQTPGSRLICCLVLGAVTALNLLSAPDIEGLYFQKMMSLCQDTDAEVRRCMCIQLDGLARAVGEEHACKELLPELLELLNDEEEQVKQTAFLTLLSLFDFFPARDRTKQILPEFVGIAESLPDYLIPSLAEQYGQLVTKLATLNHLGNDTGQVLLQGYSKLCSHEELEIRQYCAYNFPALVKAFGSTYISTLMDDLLTKLASDPSEEVRHHIAAGIHEVATLLGQQRAMRYLKALVLNLMNDESPFVQGMAISRVPQLLAAMLNPSDEDQKTAILDSIIKSVVEYHAILPPSRNRDQLVLLETVHSFPSWFSSTQMYEMVIPIIFDCIEDGARPVQLLAMQVVLKCIRYNDTANHRYSLLSRLRTEYGHSKSYWRRILYLDACVYALTVNSRLYCQRNFLEVAIDLLDDPVPNVRWKAISLVPLWKNALCYLSDEKCLNRIRQFLDESTIDSDRDVANALQETRQTVETSSIGQQRRPQDDADDKRKLSEEENLGLTTDHEDSSADSKWSSMLEYTLVVGKDGQVVRRARVKSFDLVNKIVRVPGKDTGRSGTMNMSGGLGGMSSGSSSMTLAMGIGSKSDSSKMKATVPKTSNKPAPPITTLPNCTTARPGHAKMPQAVKAVNSTGKVITSGGKNSGPTRSGTGLPKDSGVITKIPIIRPSAPVKRETSPSSGTKPSSATLVLAPAPSSRLGTIDNGALKQQKAPGIPGTPKR
;
A
#
# COMPACT_ATOMS: atom_id res chain seq x y z
N MET A 1 34.22 27.48 9.57
CA MET A 1 33.12 26.61 9.12
C MET A 1 33.03 25.37 10.01
N GLU A 2 34.15 24.84 10.50
CA GLU A 2 34.17 23.71 11.45
C GLU A 2 33.82 24.11 12.91
N ASP A 3 33.95 25.38 13.29
CA ASP A 3 33.60 25.90 14.64
C ASP A 3 32.15 26.44 14.77
N LEU A 4 31.18 25.88 14.02
CA LEU A 4 29.77 26.29 14.07
C LEU A 4 28.89 25.10 14.45
N GLY A 5 28.38 25.12 15.69
CA GLY A 5 27.49 24.08 16.23
C GLY A 5 26.10 24.09 15.60
N PHE A 6 25.96 23.48 14.43
CA PHE A 6 24.67 23.21 13.77
C PHE A 6 23.91 22.07 14.48
N PHE A 7 22.58 22.14 14.52
CA PHE A 7 21.77 21.20 15.29
C PHE A 7 21.55 19.85 14.57
N ASN A 8 21.70 19.82 13.23
CA ASN A 8 21.66 18.62 12.39
C ASN A 8 22.43 18.82 11.07
N GLU A 9 22.87 17.73 10.41
CA GLU A 9 23.52 17.77 9.08
C GLU A 9 22.67 18.53 8.02
N ARG A 10 21.34 18.43 8.11
CA ARG A 10 20.41 19.16 7.21
C ARG A 10 20.51 20.68 7.31
N GLU A 11 20.88 21.24 8.46
CA GLU A 11 21.09 22.68 8.56
C GLU A 11 22.34 23.07 7.75
N ALA A 12 23.43 22.30 7.86
CA ALA A 12 24.66 22.52 7.10
C ALA A 12 24.45 22.43 5.57
N GLU A 13 23.71 21.43 5.08
CA GLU A 13 23.36 21.31 3.65
C GLU A 13 22.59 22.53 3.11
N CYS A 14 21.82 23.22 3.97
CA CYS A 14 21.07 24.43 3.59
C CYS A 14 21.92 25.72 3.53
N PHE A 15 23.20 25.69 3.87
CA PHE A 15 24.11 26.86 3.82
C PHE A 15 25.09 26.84 2.63
N GLU A 16 25.22 25.76 1.85
CA GLU A 16 26.18 25.64 0.72
C GLU A 16 25.92 26.54 -0.51
N ARG A 17 24.98 27.50 -0.47
CA ARG A 17 24.53 28.25 -1.67
C ARG A 17 24.40 29.77 -1.56
N GLU A 18 24.70 30.36 -0.42
CA GLU A 18 24.62 31.82 -0.22
C GLU A 18 26.03 32.41 -0.07
N ASP A 19 26.67 32.64 -1.23
CA ASP A 19 27.91 33.41 -1.29
C ASP A 19 27.70 34.80 -0.65
N THR A 20 28.62 35.20 0.23
CA THR A 20 28.70 36.51 0.93
C THR A 20 27.80 36.76 2.15
N LEU A 21 27.74 35.82 3.11
CA LEU A 21 27.50 36.19 4.52
C LEU A 21 28.52 37.25 4.98
N SER A 22 28.07 38.34 5.63
CA SER A 22 28.97 39.38 6.14
C SER A 22 29.58 38.99 7.49
N GLN A 23 30.65 39.70 7.89
CA GLN A 23 31.22 39.60 9.25
C GLN A 23 30.15 39.79 10.34
N SER A 24 29.17 40.69 10.12
CA SER A 24 28.09 40.93 11.07
C SER A 24 27.06 39.80 11.12
N ASP A 25 26.91 39.03 10.03
CA ASP A 25 26.02 37.87 9.99
C ASP A 25 26.66 36.66 10.64
N LEU A 26 27.98 36.50 10.48
CA LEU A 26 28.78 35.53 11.24
C LEU A 26 28.73 35.81 12.76
N GLU A 27 28.66 37.07 13.18
CA GLU A 27 28.47 37.46 14.58
C GLU A 27 27.04 37.16 15.09
N LYS A 28 25.99 37.36 14.26
CA LYS A 28 24.60 36.95 14.57
C LYS A 28 24.45 35.43 14.69
N LEU A 29 25.15 34.69 13.81
CA LEU A 29 25.14 33.22 13.73
C LEU A 29 25.79 32.53 14.94
N ASN A 30 26.69 33.21 15.67
CA ASN A 30 27.42 32.60 16.78
C ASN A 30 26.52 32.33 18.00
N VAL A 31 26.28 31.05 18.31
CA VAL A 31 25.50 30.57 19.46
C VAL A 31 26.35 29.59 20.25
N ASP A 32 26.41 29.76 21.58
CA ASP A 32 27.10 28.81 22.46
C ASP A 32 26.35 27.46 22.45
N GLU A 33 27.08 26.38 22.20
CA GLU A 33 26.57 25.00 22.19
C GLU A 33 25.95 24.60 23.54
N ASN A 34 26.40 25.22 24.63
CA ASN A 34 25.94 25.00 26.00
C ASN A 34 24.76 25.91 26.41
N MET A 35 24.33 26.82 25.54
CA MET A 35 23.22 27.75 25.81
C MET A 35 21.90 26.99 26.06
N PRO A 36 21.18 27.29 27.16
CA PRO A 36 19.87 26.69 27.44
C PRO A 36 18.87 26.89 26.31
N GLU A 37 18.02 25.89 26.05
CA GLU A 37 17.09 25.90 24.90
C GLU A 37 16.18 27.14 24.84
N MET A 38 15.69 27.60 26.00
CA MET A 38 14.87 28.82 26.09
C MET A 38 15.63 30.09 25.71
N GLU A 39 16.87 30.25 26.19
CA GLU A 39 17.73 31.40 25.89
C GLU A 39 18.17 31.38 24.42
N ARG A 40 18.45 30.18 23.90
CA ARG A 40 18.76 29.94 22.48
C ARG A 40 17.57 30.31 21.59
N ALA A 41 16.35 29.89 21.95
CA ALA A 41 15.13 30.22 21.23
C ALA A 41 14.85 31.72 21.23
N GLU A 42 14.96 32.39 22.38
CA GLU A 42 14.85 33.85 22.48
C GLU A 42 15.88 34.55 21.57
N LYS A 43 17.16 34.17 21.67
CA LYS A 43 18.24 34.78 20.88
C LYS A 43 18.01 34.62 19.38
N LEU A 44 17.66 33.41 18.93
CA LEU A 44 17.51 33.11 17.51
C LEU A 44 16.25 33.71 16.90
N LEU A 45 15.13 33.79 17.63
CA LEU A 45 13.93 34.52 17.15
C LEU A 45 14.19 36.03 17.03
N LYS A 46 14.95 36.63 17.97
CA LYS A 46 15.25 38.07 17.97
C LYS A 46 16.36 38.50 17.00
N MET A 47 17.40 37.67 16.82
CA MET A 47 18.64 38.07 16.13
C MET A 47 19.14 37.08 15.06
N GLY A 48 18.58 35.87 14.99
CA GLY A 48 19.02 34.83 14.06
C GLY A 48 18.60 35.08 12.60
N LEU A 49 19.20 34.31 11.70
CA LEU A 49 18.81 34.27 10.29
C LEU A 49 17.46 33.54 10.10
N ASP A 50 16.82 33.78 8.97
CA ASP A 50 15.46 33.32 8.67
C ASP A 50 15.31 31.78 8.75
N LYS A 51 16.31 31.04 8.25
CA LYS A 51 16.43 29.58 8.41
C LYS A 51 16.48 29.14 9.89
N GLN A 52 17.14 29.91 10.76
CA GLN A 52 17.21 29.63 12.20
C GLN A 52 15.87 29.97 12.90
N LYS A 53 15.17 31.03 12.47
CA LYS A 53 13.82 31.33 12.96
C LYS A 53 12.87 30.16 12.63
N ILE A 54 12.88 29.67 11.38
CA ILE A 54 12.06 28.50 10.95
C ILE A 54 12.38 27.25 11.79
N SER A 55 13.67 26.97 12.02
CA SER A 55 14.13 25.84 12.86
C SER A 55 13.60 25.93 14.30
N ILE A 56 13.60 27.13 14.89
CA ILE A 56 13.04 27.37 16.23
C ILE A 56 11.51 27.37 16.25
N LEU A 57 10.83 28.01 15.29
CA LEU A 57 9.36 28.09 15.20
C LEU A 57 8.74 26.68 15.10
N ASN A 58 9.30 25.81 14.25
CA ASN A 58 8.99 24.36 14.19
C ASN A 58 9.13 23.66 15.57
N SER A 59 10.11 24.09 16.35
CA SER A 59 10.54 23.44 17.59
C SER A 59 9.83 23.98 18.85
N ILE A 60 9.15 25.12 18.77
CA ILE A 60 8.47 25.79 19.89
C ILE A 60 7.61 24.84 20.74
N PRO A 61 6.76 23.94 20.17
CA PRO A 61 5.97 23.01 20.97
C PRO A 61 6.82 22.06 21.83
N LYS A 62 7.98 21.62 21.34
CA LYS A 62 8.90 20.72 22.05
C LYS A 62 9.68 21.47 23.12
N ILE A 63 10.22 22.65 22.76
CA ILE A 63 10.95 23.53 23.67
C ILE A 63 10.06 23.90 24.87
N LEU A 64 8.79 24.24 24.63
CA LEU A 64 7.84 24.55 25.70
C LEU A 64 7.29 23.31 26.42
N ALA A 65 7.27 22.11 25.82
CA ALA A 65 6.94 20.88 26.57
C ALA A 65 7.93 20.61 27.71
N SER A 66 9.24 20.79 27.44
CA SER A 66 10.29 20.67 28.46
C SER A 66 10.36 21.85 29.43
N ASN A 67 9.87 23.04 29.04
CA ASN A 67 10.07 24.30 29.77
C ASN A 67 8.76 25.06 30.10
N ASN A 68 7.62 24.37 30.22
CA ASN A 68 6.30 25.02 30.32
C ASN A 68 6.16 25.88 31.60
N SER A 69 6.22 27.20 31.44
CA SER A 69 5.93 28.16 32.50
C SER A 69 5.28 29.41 31.91
N LYS A 70 4.52 30.14 32.74
CA LYS A 70 3.88 31.39 32.30
C LYS A 70 4.90 32.41 31.76
N ALA A 71 6.08 32.49 32.37
CA ALA A 71 7.15 33.39 31.93
C ALA A 71 7.72 32.96 30.57
N ASN A 72 8.02 31.67 30.40
CA ASN A 72 8.58 31.12 29.16
C ASN A 72 7.60 31.21 27.99
N LEU A 73 6.32 30.95 28.24
CA LEU A 73 5.27 31.08 27.23
C LEU A 73 5.07 32.54 26.79
N SER A 74 5.02 33.49 27.74
CA SER A 74 4.98 34.92 27.40
C SER A 74 6.23 35.33 26.61
N LEU A 75 7.42 34.94 27.05
CA LEU A 75 8.68 35.26 26.37
C LEU A 75 8.69 34.77 24.91
N ILE A 76 8.28 33.53 24.65
CA ILE A 76 8.21 32.98 23.29
C ILE A 76 7.17 33.71 22.44
N LEU A 77 5.98 34.00 22.98
CA LEU A 77 4.94 34.74 22.25
C LEU A 77 5.34 36.19 21.97
N ASP A 78 6.05 36.85 22.89
CA ASP A 78 6.62 38.18 22.68
C ASP A 78 7.74 38.16 21.61
N CYS A 79 8.54 37.07 21.56
CA CYS A 79 9.50 36.85 20.47
C CYS A 79 8.81 36.62 19.12
N MET A 80 7.76 35.80 19.07
CA MET A 80 6.96 35.59 17.86
C MET A 80 6.28 36.88 17.39
N LYS A 81 5.73 37.70 18.30
CA LYS A 81 5.22 39.05 17.99
C LYS A 81 6.31 39.97 17.43
N GLY A 82 7.52 39.92 17.98
CA GLY A 82 8.67 40.64 17.46
C GLY A 82 9.09 40.19 16.05
N VAL A 83 8.96 38.89 15.74
CA VAL A 83 9.11 38.39 14.36
C VAL A 83 7.98 38.95 13.50
N TRP A 84 6.71 38.76 13.86
CA TRP A 84 5.55 39.26 13.09
C TRP A 84 5.69 40.76 12.70
N GLN A 85 5.89 41.63 13.69
CA GLN A 85 6.03 43.08 13.50
C GLN A 85 7.24 43.46 12.63
N LYS A 86 8.33 42.67 12.70
CA LYS A 86 9.48 42.87 11.83
C LYS A 86 9.13 42.53 10.38
N TYR A 87 8.46 41.40 10.13
CA TYR A 87 8.07 40.97 8.79
C TYR A 87 7.04 41.91 8.15
N GLU A 88 6.08 42.44 8.91
CA GLU A 88 5.16 43.49 8.48
C GLU A 88 5.91 44.72 7.92
N SER A 89 7.04 45.08 8.53
CA SER A 89 7.84 46.26 8.18
C SER A 89 8.87 46.04 7.04
N GLU A 90 9.20 44.80 6.68
CA GLU A 90 10.29 44.48 5.76
C GLU A 90 9.79 44.07 4.36
N ILE A 91 9.94 44.97 3.38
CA ILE A 91 9.42 44.84 1.99
C ILE A 91 9.89 43.56 1.25
N ASN A 92 11.00 42.95 1.67
CA ASN A 92 11.60 41.77 1.05
C ASN A 92 11.72 40.57 2.02
N ALA A 93 10.87 40.49 3.05
CA ALA A 93 10.99 39.46 4.07
C ALA A 93 10.62 38.05 3.57
N ASP A 94 11.33 37.01 4.01
CA ASP A 94 11.12 35.62 3.58
C ASP A 94 9.75 35.06 4.03
N ALA A 95 8.87 34.82 3.06
CA ALA A 95 7.54 34.23 3.23
C ALA A 95 7.56 32.94 4.08
N ALA A 96 8.61 32.12 3.98
CA ALA A 96 8.70 30.87 4.73
C ALA A 96 8.69 31.07 6.26
N VAL A 97 9.21 32.21 6.76
CA VAL A 97 9.20 32.52 8.19
C VAL A 97 7.81 32.93 8.69
N LEU A 98 6.99 33.58 7.85
CA LEU A 98 5.61 33.92 8.18
C LEU A 98 4.73 32.65 8.23
N LEU A 99 4.84 31.79 7.22
CA LEU A 99 4.15 30.51 7.18
C LEU A 99 4.50 29.66 8.41
N GLU A 100 5.77 29.61 8.81
CA GLU A 100 6.19 28.88 10.01
C GLU A 100 5.77 29.55 11.33
N LEU A 101 5.62 30.87 11.35
CA LEU A 101 5.07 31.60 12.49
C LEU A 101 3.58 31.23 12.71
N PHE A 102 2.81 31.13 11.62
CA PHE A 102 1.43 30.67 11.66
C PHE A 102 1.33 29.21 12.08
N ASN A 103 2.11 28.32 11.48
CA ASN A 103 2.19 26.90 11.84
C ASN A 103 2.58 26.68 13.30
N GLY A 104 3.57 27.41 13.81
CA GLY A 104 3.99 27.37 15.21
C GLY A 104 2.89 27.85 16.15
N LEU A 105 2.17 28.92 15.80
CA LEU A 105 1.09 29.47 16.63
C LEU A 105 -0.17 28.57 16.64
N ALA A 106 -0.53 27.98 15.49
CA ALA A 106 -1.56 26.95 15.39
C ALA A 106 -1.17 25.69 16.19
N SER A 107 0.09 25.26 16.07
CA SER A 107 0.63 24.12 16.81
C SER A 107 0.56 24.33 18.33
N LEU A 108 0.76 25.54 18.85
CA LEU A 108 0.61 25.82 20.28
C LEU A 108 -0.81 25.59 20.82
N ALA A 109 -1.86 25.75 20.00
CA ALA A 109 -3.24 25.46 20.40
C ALA A 109 -3.54 23.95 20.46
N CYS A 110 -2.80 23.15 19.68
CA CYS A 110 -3.08 21.75 19.37
C CYS A 110 -2.01 20.74 19.83
N ALA A 111 -0.85 21.21 20.29
CA ALA A 111 0.24 20.36 20.75
C ALA A 111 -0.10 19.63 22.04
N THR A 112 0.42 18.41 22.16
CA THR A 112 0.32 17.54 23.32
C THR A 112 1.59 17.57 24.17
N VAL A 113 1.51 17.10 25.42
CA VAL A 113 2.66 17.02 26.33
C VAL A 113 3.76 16.05 25.88
N ASP A 114 3.43 15.08 25.03
CA ASP A 114 4.37 14.18 24.35
C ASP A 114 4.88 14.74 23.00
N GLY A 115 4.50 15.97 22.64
CA GLY A 115 5.04 16.70 21.50
C GLY A 115 4.39 16.40 20.15
N LYS A 116 3.30 15.61 20.11
CA LYS A 116 2.47 15.44 18.91
C LYS A 116 1.55 16.66 18.73
N VAL A 117 1.44 17.18 17.51
CA VAL A 117 0.46 18.22 17.14
C VAL A 117 -0.81 17.57 16.60
N LEU A 118 -1.99 17.99 17.09
CA LEU A 118 -3.29 17.59 16.55
C LEU A 118 -3.81 18.63 15.54
N SER A 119 -3.43 18.53 14.28
CA SER A 119 -3.98 19.39 13.23
C SER A 119 -5.50 19.23 13.13
N TYR A 120 -6.22 20.35 13.16
CA TYR A 120 -7.61 20.39 12.69
C TYR A 120 -7.61 20.55 11.17
N PRO A 121 -8.42 19.79 10.42
CA PRO A 121 -8.47 19.89 8.98
C PRO A 121 -9.01 21.25 8.50
N THR A 122 -8.50 21.74 7.36
CA THR A 122 -9.16 22.79 6.57
C THR A 122 -10.52 22.26 6.08
N VAL A 123 -11.52 23.13 5.96
CA VAL A 123 -12.86 22.72 5.49
C VAL A 123 -12.85 22.44 4.00
N THR A 124 -13.00 21.16 3.65
CA THR A 124 -13.27 20.67 2.29
C THR A 124 -14.72 20.18 2.18
N LEU A 125 -15.04 19.40 1.14
CA LEU A 125 -16.37 18.83 0.94
C LEU A 125 -16.72 17.80 2.03
N HIS A 126 -18.01 17.70 2.36
CA HIS A 126 -18.51 17.09 3.59
C HIS A 126 -18.06 15.63 3.81
N GLU A 127 -18.08 14.79 2.77
CA GLU A 127 -17.70 13.37 2.90
C GLU A 127 -16.22 13.21 3.30
N GLU A 128 -15.32 13.99 2.71
CA GLU A 128 -13.89 13.99 3.03
C GLU A 128 -13.64 14.65 4.39
N TYR A 129 -14.16 15.87 4.60
CA TYR A 129 -13.96 16.64 5.83
C TYR A 129 -14.49 15.89 7.07
N ALA A 130 -15.61 15.18 6.96
CA ALA A 130 -16.14 14.37 8.06
C ALA A 130 -15.19 13.22 8.44
N GLN A 131 -14.55 12.56 7.47
CA GLN A 131 -13.57 11.50 7.73
C GLN A 131 -12.29 12.04 8.39
N GLN A 132 -11.79 13.19 7.90
CA GLN A 132 -10.65 13.88 8.51
C GLN A 132 -10.96 14.33 9.96
N LEU A 133 -12.17 14.83 10.19
CA LEU A 133 -12.62 15.32 11.49
C LEU A 133 -12.89 14.19 12.50
N GLU A 134 -13.46 13.06 12.08
CA GLU A 134 -13.61 11.87 12.94
C GLU A 134 -12.26 11.28 13.34
N THR A 135 -11.29 11.30 12.43
CA THR A 135 -9.90 10.93 12.72
C THR A 135 -9.32 11.86 13.79
N CYS A 136 -9.39 13.18 13.58
CA CYS A 136 -8.93 14.19 14.54
C CYS A 136 -9.61 14.07 15.92
N TRP A 137 -10.92 13.82 15.97
CA TRP A 137 -11.67 13.58 17.21
C TRP A 137 -11.28 12.28 17.92
N THR A 138 -10.88 11.26 17.16
CA THR A 138 -10.40 9.98 17.72
C THR A 138 -9.03 10.13 18.35
N GLU A 139 -8.13 10.91 17.74
CA GLU A 139 -6.86 11.27 18.37
C GLU A 139 -7.06 12.17 19.60
N LYS A 140 -7.94 13.17 19.52
CA LYS A 140 -8.25 14.11 20.62
C LYS A 140 -8.67 13.42 21.92
N LYS A 141 -9.34 12.26 21.85
CA LYS A 141 -9.77 11.50 23.04
C LYS A 141 -8.61 11.01 23.91
N ASN A 142 -7.42 10.84 23.32
CA ASN A 142 -6.22 10.33 23.99
C ASN A 142 -5.18 11.43 24.30
N ALA A 143 -5.47 12.68 23.94
CA ALA A 143 -4.51 13.78 23.94
C ALA A 143 -4.59 14.65 25.20
N VAL A 144 -3.43 14.94 25.79
CA VAL A 144 -3.28 15.92 26.87
C VAL A 144 -2.56 17.14 26.30
N PHE A 145 -3.28 18.25 26.14
CA PHE A 145 -2.77 19.47 25.52
C PHE A 145 -1.69 20.16 26.37
N LEU A 146 -0.67 20.69 25.70
CA LEU A 146 0.43 21.45 26.29
C LEU A 146 -0.04 22.75 26.97
N LEU A 147 -1.04 23.41 26.40
CA LEU A 147 -1.62 24.66 26.90
C LEU A 147 -3.08 24.47 27.34
N SER A 148 -3.39 25.00 28.52
CA SER A 148 -4.76 25.06 29.03
C SER A 148 -5.63 26.01 28.21
N ASP A 149 -6.94 25.74 28.18
CA ASP A 149 -7.97 26.52 27.49
C ASP A 149 -7.94 28.01 27.91
N GLU A 150 -7.56 28.30 29.16
CA GLU A 150 -7.35 29.65 29.66
C GLU A 150 -6.10 30.33 29.07
N GLN A 151 -4.96 29.63 28.97
CA GLN A 151 -3.76 30.15 28.30
C GLN A 151 -4.04 30.40 26.81
N VAL A 152 -4.70 29.45 26.14
CA VAL A 152 -5.10 29.58 24.74
C VAL A 152 -5.99 30.82 24.55
N THR A 153 -7.04 30.95 25.37
CA THR A 153 -7.98 32.08 25.34
C THR A 153 -7.32 33.43 25.63
N LYS A 154 -6.37 33.52 26.58
CA LYS A 154 -5.81 34.79 27.05
C LYS A 154 -4.54 35.23 26.32
N LEU A 155 -3.82 34.32 25.68
CA LEU A 155 -2.49 34.59 25.10
C LEU A 155 -2.45 34.36 23.59
N LEU A 156 -3.07 33.28 23.08
CA LEU A 156 -3.01 32.96 21.66
C LEU A 156 -4.10 33.69 20.86
N VAL A 157 -5.34 33.76 21.36
CA VAL A 157 -6.44 34.42 20.64
C VAL A 157 -6.16 35.88 20.31
N PRO A 158 -5.63 36.73 21.23
CA PRO A 158 -5.30 38.11 20.88
C PRO A 158 -4.27 38.17 19.74
N PHE A 159 -3.21 37.36 19.80
CA PHE A 159 -2.16 37.36 18.78
C PHE A 159 -2.66 36.85 17.41
N ALA A 160 -3.52 35.82 17.40
CA ALA A 160 -4.14 35.34 16.17
C ALA A 160 -5.11 36.36 15.55
N LEU A 161 -5.81 37.16 16.39
CA LEU A 161 -6.64 38.27 15.92
C LEU A 161 -5.83 39.46 15.43
N ASP A 162 -4.68 39.77 16.05
CA ASP A 162 -3.73 40.77 15.56
C ASP A 162 -3.29 40.38 14.12
N ILE A 163 -2.75 39.17 13.95
CA ILE A 163 -2.29 38.63 12.64
C ILE A 163 -3.41 38.69 11.59
N ILE A 164 -4.61 38.20 11.90
CA ILE A 164 -5.72 38.21 10.93
C ILE A 164 -6.19 39.63 10.60
N ALA A 165 -6.18 40.57 11.55
CA ALA A 165 -6.54 41.96 11.30
C ALA A 165 -5.60 42.61 10.28
N ASP A 166 -4.31 42.28 10.32
CA ASP A 166 -3.28 42.89 9.49
C ASP A 166 -3.12 42.22 8.11
N ILE A 167 -3.18 40.88 8.03
CA ILE A 167 -3.01 40.12 6.77
C ILE A 167 -4.03 40.52 5.69
N GLN A 168 -3.53 40.76 4.48
CA GLN A 168 -4.31 41.22 3.33
C GLN A 168 -3.99 40.50 2.01
N GLN A 169 -2.87 39.78 1.94
CA GLN A 169 -2.40 39.01 0.79
C GLN A 169 -3.19 37.70 0.67
N LYS A 170 -3.35 37.19 -0.57
CA LYS A 170 -3.99 35.88 -0.81
C LYS A 170 -3.12 34.73 -0.34
N ASP A 171 -1.84 34.80 -0.67
CA ASP A 171 -0.77 33.83 -0.45
C ASP A 171 -0.50 33.48 1.03
N TYR A 172 -1.18 34.15 1.98
CA TYR A 172 -1.11 33.90 3.42
C TYR A 172 -2.49 33.70 4.06
N ALA A 173 -3.58 33.77 3.28
CA ALA A 173 -4.94 33.76 3.80
C ALA A 173 -5.33 32.40 4.40
N GLU A 174 -4.83 31.29 3.83
CA GLU A 174 -5.13 29.95 4.35
C GLU A 174 -4.39 29.67 5.66
N GLU A 175 -3.07 29.88 5.69
CA GLU A 175 -2.25 29.63 6.87
C GLU A 175 -2.58 30.60 8.02
N ALA A 176 -2.84 31.89 7.74
CA ALA A 176 -3.31 32.82 8.76
C ALA A 176 -4.70 32.42 9.31
N SER A 177 -5.60 31.91 8.46
CA SER A 177 -6.88 31.36 8.93
C SER A 177 -6.69 30.11 9.80
N SER A 178 -5.75 29.23 9.44
CA SER A 178 -5.46 27.98 10.16
C SER A 178 -5.15 28.23 11.64
N VAL A 179 -4.49 29.36 11.97
CA VAL A 179 -4.23 29.81 13.34
C VAL A 179 -5.54 29.93 14.13
N VAL A 180 -6.53 30.64 13.60
CA VAL A 180 -7.84 30.78 14.27
C VAL A 180 -8.63 29.48 14.25
N VAL A 181 -8.57 28.69 13.17
CA VAL A 181 -9.22 27.37 13.10
C VAL A 181 -8.71 26.44 14.21
N ALA A 182 -7.40 26.40 14.48
CA ALA A 182 -6.82 25.62 15.58
C ALA A 182 -7.30 26.08 16.97
N LEU A 183 -7.62 27.37 17.13
CA LEU A 183 -8.13 27.94 18.38
C LEU A 183 -9.63 27.65 18.58
N LEU A 184 -10.44 27.53 17.51
CA LEU A 184 -11.90 27.36 17.61
C LEU A 184 -12.33 26.21 18.55
N PRO A 185 -11.72 25.00 18.55
CA PRO A 185 -12.11 23.90 19.45
C PRO A 185 -11.57 24.01 20.89
N ARG A 186 -10.88 25.11 21.24
CA ARG A 186 -10.27 25.38 22.56
C ARG A 186 -10.88 26.61 23.27
N ILE A 187 -11.78 27.35 22.63
CA ILE A 187 -12.33 28.64 23.15
C ILE A 187 -13.85 28.61 23.38
N GLY A 188 -14.31 29.45 24.32
CA GLY A 188 -15.72 29.57 24.71
C GLY A 188 -16.63 30.21 23.65
N THR A 189 -17.92 29.83 23.64
CA THR A 189 -18.93 30.30 22.67
C THR A 189 -19.12 31.81 22.65
N ALA A 190 -19.02 32.49 23.80
CA ALA A 190 -19.09 33.95 23.87
C ALA A 190 -17.96 34.63 23.07
N LEU A 191 -16.74 34.10 23.13
CA LEU A 191 -15.57 34.65 22.41
C LEU A 191 -15.72 34.47 20.90
N LYS A 192 -16.23 33.30 20.48
CA LYS A 192 -16.59 33.02 19.08
C LYS A 192 -17.58 34.05 18.55
N LYS A 193 -18.71 34.23 19.26
CA LYS A 193 -19.79 35.15 18.85
C LYS A 193 -19.40 36.64 18.88
N THR A 194 -18.49 37.06 19.76
CA THR A 194 -18.21 38.51 19.98
C THR A 194 -16.91 39.03 19.39
N GLN A 195 -15.89 38.18 19.22
CA GLN A 195 -14.58 38.59 18.70
C GLN A 195 -14.26 37.90 17.38
N ILE A 196 -14.27 36.56 17.34
CA ILE A 196 -13.88 35.82 16.13
C ILE A 196 -14.83 36.10 14.95
N LEU A 197 -16.15 35.95 15.16
CA LEU A 197 -17.14 36.28 14.12
C LEU A 197 -17.07 37.74 13.70
N ARG A 198 -16.87 38.67 14.65
CA ARG A 198 -16.80 40.10 14.33
C ARG A 198 -15.65 40.40 13.37
N VAL A 199 -14.44 39.95 13.71
CA VAL A 199 -13.25 40.19 12.86
C VAL A 199 -13.37 39.47 11.52
N ALA A 200 -13.92 38.24 11.49
CA ALA A 200 -14.17 37.52 10.24
C ALA A 200 -15.16 38.28 9.33
N ILE A 201 -16.30 38.75 9.86
CA ILE A 201 -17.33 39.49 9.10
C ILE A 201 -16.78 40.85 8.60
N GLU A 202 -16.04 41.57 9.43
CA GLU A 202 -15.36 42.84 9.06
C GLU A 202 -14.28 42.63 7.98
N LYS A 203 -13.64 41.45 7.95
CA LYS A 203 -12.71 41.03 6.89
C LYS A 203 -13.41 40.63 5.58
N GLY A 204 -14.69 40.26 5.63
CA GLY A 204 -15.53 39.94 4.48
C GLY A 204 -16.23 41.13 3.83
N ASP A 205 -15.89 42.38 4.17
CA ASP A 205 -16.50 43.57 3.54
C ASP A 205 -15.90 43.88 2.16
N VAL A 206 -16.73 44.39 1.25
CA VAL A 206 -16.38 44.63 -0.16
C VAL A 206 -15.22 45.63 -0.33
N SER A 207 -14.98 46.49 0.67
CA SER A 207 -13.85 47.42 0.72
C SER A 207 -12.51 46.79 1.16
N GLN A 208 -12.52 45.54 1.62
CA GLN A 208 -11.31 44.81 2.03
C GLN A 208 -10.58 44.20 0.83
N THR A 209 -9.34 43.73 1.02
CA THR A 209 -8.60 43.00 -0.02
C THR A 209 -9.17 41.60 -0.26
N PRO A 210 -8.94 40.97 -1.44
CA PRO A 210 -9.34 39.59 -1.66
C PRO A 210 -8.77 38.59 -0.63
N GLY A 211 -7.51 38.76 -0.19
CA GLY A 211 -6.94 37.93 0.89
C GLY A 211 -7.66 38.07 2.23
N SER A 212 -8.14 39.28 2.56
CA SER A 212 -9.01 39.48 3.72
C SER A 212 -10.36 38.77 3.56
N ARG A 213 -10.95 38.80 2.36
CA ARG A 213 -12.24 38.13 2.09
C ARG A 213 -12.08 36.60 2.06
N LEU A 214 -10.95 36.07 1.60
CA LEU A 214 -10.59 34.65 1.76
C LEU A 214 -10.55 34.23 3.23
N ILE A 215 -9.96 35.03 4.12
CA ILE A 215 -9.96 34.74 5.57
C ILE A 215 -11.40 34.72 6.12
N CYS A 216 -12.28 35.62 5.67
CA CYS A 216 -13.70 35.56 6.01
C CYS A 216 -14.34 34.24 5.57
N CYS A 217 -14.09 33.80 4.33
CA CYS A 217 -14.60 32.52 3.82
C CYS A 217 -14.15 31.34 4.72
N LEU A 218 -12.85 31.22 4.96
CA LEU A 218 -12.25 30.10 5.70
C LEU A 218 -12.65 30.08 7.18
N VAL A 219 -12.65 31.23 7.86
CA VAL A 219 -13.01 31.29 9.29
C VAL A 219 -14.51 31.07 9.52
N LEU A 220 -15.40 31.64 8.68
CA LEU A 220 -16.84 31.37 8.79
C LEU A 220 -17.17 29.92 8.39
N GLY A 221 -16.50 29.39 7.37
CA GLY A 221 -16.57 27.99 6.97
C GLY A 221 -16.21 27.05 8.12
N ALA A 222 -15.05 27.24 8.75
CA ALA A 222 -14.61 26.45 9.90
C ALA A 222 -15.53 26.55 11.13
N VAL A 223 -16.04 27.75 11.45
CA VAL A 223 -17.02 27.91 12.54
C VAL A 223 -18.30 27.10 12.28
N THR A 224 -18.72 27.05 11.02
CA THR A 224 -19.91 26.34 10.54
C THR A 224 -19.71 24.83 10.54
N ALA A 225 -18.66 24.33 9.86
CA ALA A 225 -18.38 22.91 9.71
C ALA A 225 -18.01 22.22 11.04
N LEU A 226 -17.40 22.95 11.98
CA LEU A 226 -17.18 22.47 13.36
C LEU A 226 -18.44 22.50 14.24
N ASN A 227 -19.62 22.87 13.70
CA ASN A 227 -20.92 22.89 14.38
C ASN A 227 -20.92 23.70 15.69
N LEU A 228 -20.25 24.87 15.69
CA LEU A 228 -20.00 25.65 16.91
C LEU A 228 -21.15 26.60 17.30
N LEU A 229 -22.19 26.69 16.47
CA LEU A 229 -23.31 27.62 16.54
C LEU A 229 -24.61 26.89 16.12
N SER A 230 -25.77 27.43 16.53
CA SER A 230 -27.07 26.90 16.12
C SER A 230 -27.52 27.48 14.77
N ALA A 231 -28.37 26.77 14.01
CA ALA A 231 -28.87 27.28 12.71
C ALA A 231 -29.41 28.73 12.79
N PRO A 232 -30.25 29.12 13.79
CA PRO A 232 -30.71 30.50 13.91
C PRO A 232 -29.61 31.52 14.26
N ASP A 233 -28.50 31.09 14.89
CA ASP A 233 -27.32 31.95 15.07
C ASP A 233 -26.60 32.16 13.72
N ILE A 234 -26.51 31.12 12.88
CA ILE A 234 -25.81 31.17 11.59
C ILE A 234 -26.61 32.06 10.62
N GLU A 235 -27.91 31.79 10.49
CA GLU A 235 -28.89 32.58 9.74
C GLU A 235 -28.84 34.07 10.16
N GLY A 236 -28.88 34.33 11.47
CA GLY A 236 -28.97 35.68 12.02
C GLY A 236 -27.66 36.48 12.11
N LEU A 237 -26.49 35.83 12.02
CA LEU A 237 -25.19 36.50 12.18
C LEU A 237 -24.38 36.61 10.88
N TYR A 238 -24.36 35.60 10.01
CA TYR A 238 -23.45 35.62 8.85
C TYR A 238 -23.87 34.82 7.60
N PHE A 239 -25.00 34.11 7.59
CA PHE A 239 -25.46 33.39 6.39
C PHE A 239 -25.50 34.29 5.14
N GLN A 240 -26.11 35.47 5.26
CA GLN A 240 -26.19 36.46 4.17
C GLN A 240 -24.82 37.06 3.79
N LYS A 241 -23.85 37.10 4.72
CA LYS A 241 -22.46 37.48 4.40
C LYS A 241 -21.79 36.40 3.55
N MET A 242 -22.00 35.11 3.87
CA MET A 242 -21.49 34.00 3.06
C MET A 242 -22.13 33.99 1.65
N MET A 243 -23.44 34.19 1.53
CA MET A 243 -24.09 34.34 0.21
C MET A 243 -23.49 35.51 -0.59
N SER A 244 -23.27 36.67 0.05
CA SER A 244 -22.66 37.82 -0.65
C SER A 244 -21.21 37.59 -1.14
N LEU A 245 -20.52 36.57 -0.62
CA LEU A 245 -19.17 36.17 -1.05
C LEU A 245 -19.20 35.11 -2.18
N CYS A 246 -20.36 34.54 -2.51
CA CYS A 246 -20.58 33.83 -3.78
C CYS A 246 -20.50 34.80 -4.97
N GLN A 247 -20.94 36.05 -4.76
CA GLN A 247 -21.05 37.12 -5.76
C GLN A 247 -19.84 38.09 -5.72
N ASP A 248 -18.68 37.60 -5.27
CA ASP A 248 -17.47 38.40 -5.10
C ASP A 248 -16.79 38.78 -6.43
N THR A 249 -16.10 39.92 -6.49
CA THR A 249 -15.36 40.35 -7.69
C THR A 249 -14.04 39.62 -7.92
N ASP A 250 -13.61 38.78 -6.99
CA ASP A 250 -12.43 37.93 -7.11
C ASP A 250 -12.84 36.45 -7.12
N ALA A 251 -12.60 35.77 -8.24
CA ALA A 251 -12.99 34.38 -8.47
C ALA A 251 -12.38 33.39 -7.47
N GLU A 252 -11.27 33.72 -6.82
CA GLU A 252 -10.67 32.88 -5.78
C GLU A 252 -11.47 32.94 -4.48
N VAL A 253 -12.04 34.11 -4.16
CA VAL A 253 -12.98 34.30 -3.05
C VAL A 253 -14.27 33.51 -3.32
N ARG A 254 -14.81 33.61 -4.55
CA ARG A 254 -15.99 32.85 -5.00
C ARG A 254 -15.76 31.34 -4.93
N ARG A 255 -14.63 30.85 -5.47
CA ARG A 255 -14.17 29.46 -5.35
C ARG A 255 -14.08 29.01 -3.89
N CYS A 256 -13.40 29.79 -3.04
CA CYS A 256 -13.21 29.46 -1.64
C CYS A 256 -14.55 29.38 -0.89
N MET A 257 -15.46 30.32 -1.13
CA MET A 257 -16.81 30.33 -0.55
C MET A 257 -17.64 29.15 -1.03
N CYS A 258 -17.56 28.80 -2.32
CA CYS A 258 -18.28 27.67 -2.90
C CYS A 258 -18.06 26.36 -2.12
N ILE A 259 -16.83 26.03 -1.74
CA ILE A 259 -16.51 24.87 -0.89
C ILE A 259 -17.25 24.92 0.46
N GLN A 260 -17.37 26.11 1.06
CA GLN A 260 -18.02 26.29 2.37
C GLN A 260 -19.55 26.15 2.30
N LEU A 261 -20.15 26.22 1.11
CA LEU A 261 -21.60 26.06 0.92
C LEU A 261 -22.07 24.66 1.31
N ASP A 262 -21.22 23.64 1.20
CA ASP A 262 -21.53 22.27 1.62
C ASP A 262 -21.81 22.20 3.13
N GLY A 263 -20.86 22.69 3.93
CA GLY A 263 -21.01 22.79 5.39
C GLY A 263 -22.14 23.74 5.80
N LEU A 264 -22.30 24.87 5.10
CA LEU A 264 -23.35 25.86 5.38
C LEU A 264 -24.75 25.31 5.13
N ALA A 265 -24.98 24.65 3.99
CA ALA A 265 -26.27 24.05 3.66
C ALA A 265 -26.71 23.05 4.73
N ARG A 266 -25.80 22.17 5.18
CA ARG A 266 -26.10 21.18 6.23
C ARG A 266 -26.30 21.82 7.61
N ALA A 267 -25.66 22.96 7.89
CA ALA A 267 -25.83 23.68 9.15
C ALA A 267 -27.13 24.48 9.26
N VAL A 268 -27.67 25.01 8.15
CA VAL A 268 -28.99 25.71 8.12
C VAL A 268 -30.17 24.78 7.81
N GLY A 269 -29.91 23.62 7.19
CA GLY A 269 -30.91 22.60 6.88
C GLY A 269 -31.59 22.74 5.51
N GLU A 270 -32.23 21.65 5.10
CA GLU A 270 -32.74 21.40 3.74
C GLU A 270 -33.65 22.52 3.19
N GLU A 271 -34.61 23.01 3.98
CA GLU A 271 -35.57 24.03 3.52
C GLU A 271 -34.90 25.38 3.23
N HIS A 272 -34.05 25.87 4.14
CA HIS A 272 -33.37 27.16 3.96
C HIS A 272 -32.31 27.09 2.85
N ALA A 273 -31.52 26.02 2.84
CA ALA A 273 -30.51 25.79 1.81
C ALA A 273 -31.13 25.64 0.40
N CYS A 274 -32.24 24.91 0.26
CA CYS A 274 -32.93 24.77 -1.03
C CYS A 274 -33.58 26.08 -1.52
N LYS A 275 -33.86 27.03 -0.62
CA LYS A 275 -34.51 28.31 -0.94
C LYS A 275 -33.52 29.42 -1.28
N GLU A 276 -32.44 29.55 -0.50
CA GLU A 276 -31.51 30.69 -0.58
C GLU A 276 -30.13 30.31 -1.16
N LEU A 277 -29.64 29.08 -0.92
CA LEU A 277 -28.25 28.68 -1.27
C LEU A 277 -28.17 27.90 -2.59
N LEU A 278 -29.16 27.07 -2.91
CA LEU A 278 -29.20 26.33 -4.18
C LEU A 278 -29.19 27.25 -5.42
N PRO A 279 -29.90 28.41 -5.46
CA PRO A 279 -29.80 29.33 -6.59
C PRO A 279 -28.38 29.87 -6.81
N GLU A 280 -27.71 30.32 -5.75
CA GLU A 280 -26.32 30.83 -5.80
C GLU A 280 -25.35 29.74 -6.29
N LEU A 281 -25.52 28.49 -5.85
CA LEU A 281 -24.69 27.36 -6.28
C LEU A 281 -24.90 26.99 -7.76
N LEU A 282 -26.10 27.21 -8.31
CA LEU A 282 -26.38 27.02 -9.74
C LEU A 282 -25.87 28.20 -10.60
N GLU A 283 -25.76 29.40 -10.05
CA GLU A 283 -25.08 30.53 -10.68
C GLU A 283 -23.56 30.33 -10.71
N LEU A 284 -22.95 29.88 -9.60
CA LEU A 284 -21.53 29.49 -9.53
C LEU A 284 -21.15 28.32 -10.47
N LEU A 285 -22.12 27.50 -10.89
CA LEU A 285 -21.92 26.47 -11.92
C LEU A 285 -21.83 27.07 -13.33
N ASN A 286 -22.38 28.27 -13.53
CA ASN A 286 -22.49 29.00 -14.80
C ASN A 286 -21.57 30.25 -14.86
N ASP A 287 -20.51 30.26 -14.06
CA ASP A 287 -19.56 31.36 -13.82
C ASP A 287 -18.90 31.96 -15.08
N GLU A 288 -18.05 32.98 -14.91
CA GLU A 288 -17.00 33.26 -15.90
C GLU A 288 -15.84 32.25 -15.80
N GLU A 289 -15.33 31.98 -14.59
CA GLU A 289 -14.06 31.28 -14.36
C GLU A 289 -14.21 29.77 -14.16
N GLU A 290 -13.42 29.00 -14.91
CA GLU A 290 -13.53 27.53 -15.00
C GLU A 290 -13.26 26.82 -13.67
N GLN A 291 -12.32 27.31 -12.88
CA GLN A 291 -12.00 26.76 -11.55
C GLN A 291 -13.17 26.89 -10.56
N VAL A 292 -14.03 27.89 -10.75
CA VAL A 292 -15.21 28.12 -9.91
C VAL A 292 -16.30 27.12 -10.31
N LYS A 293 -16.54 26.93 -11.61
CA LYS A 293 -17.47 25.92 -12.15
C LYS A 293 -17.11 24.50 -11.73
N GLN A 294 -15.82 24.16 -11.79
CA GLN A 294 -15.28 22.89 -11.31
C GLN A 294 -15.60 22.67 -9.82
N THR A 295 -15.39 23.71 -9.00
CA THR A 295 -15.68 23.68 -7.56
C THR A 295 -17.19 23.61 -7.29
N ALA A 296 -18.01 24.31 -8.07
CA ALA A 296 -19.47 24.29 -7.98
C ALA A 296 -20.05 22.93 -8.35
N PHE A 297 -19.55 22.28 -9.42
CA PHE A 297 -19.93 20.93 -9.80
C PHE A 297 -19.67 19.92 -8.67
N LEU A 298 -18.47 19.95 -8.08
CA LEU A 298 -18.10 19.06 -6.97
C LEU A 298 -18.96 19.32 -5.72
N THR A 299 -19.20 20.59 -5.39
CA THR A 299 -20.06 21.01 -4.27
C THR A 299 -21.52 20.56 -4.48
N LEU A 300 -22.05 20.73 -5.70
CA LEU A 300 -23.41 20.34 -6.09
C LEU A 300 -23.59 18.82 -6.08
N LEU A 301 -22.54 18.06 -6.43
CA LEU A 301 -22.51 16.60 -6.33
C LEU A 301 -22.43 16.11 -4.86
N SER A 302 -21.66 16.79 -4.02
CA SER A 302 -21.62 16.52 -2.57
C SER A 302 -22.97 16.79 -1.90
N LEU A 303 -23.66 17.87 -2.29
CA LEU A 303 -24.99 18.23 -1.79
C LEU A 303 -26.15 17.53 -2.50
N PHE A 304 -25.91 16.73 -3.55
CA PHE A 304 -26.99 16.23 -4.41
C PHE A 304 -28.02 15.38 -3.65
N ASP A 305 -27.60 14.50 -2.74
CA ASP A 305 -28.50 13.66 -1.95
C ASP A 305 -29.19 14.39 -0.78
N PHE A 306 -28.66 15.55 -0.37
CA PHE A 306 -29.20 16.40 0.68
C PHE A 306 -30.42 17.23 0.24
N PHE A 307 -30.47 17.68 -1.03
CA PHE A 307 -31.59 18.51 -1.51
C PHE A 307 -32.90 17.72 -1.73
N PRO A 308 -34.09 18.37 -1.66
CA PRO A 308 -35.38 17.69 -1.82
C PRO A 308 -35.54 17.01 -3.18
N ALA A 309 -36.22 15.86 -3.21
CA ALA A 309 -36.46 15.11 -4.46
C ALA A 309 -37.05 15.95 -5.60
N ARG A 310 -37.96 16.88 -5.28
CA ARG A 310 -38.58 17.83 -6.21
C ARG A 310 -37.54 18.71 -6.93
N ASP A 311 -36.55 19.20 -6.19
CA ASP A 311 -35.60 20.20 -6.65
C ASP A 311 -34.36 19.56 -7.27
N ARG A 312 -33.98 18.37 -6.79
CA ARG A 312 -33.05 17.46 -7.50
C ARG A 312 -33.52 17.22 -8.94
N THR A 313 -34.77 16.81 -9.14
CA THR A 313 -35.29 16.52 -10.49
C THR A 313 -35.53 17.76 -11.34
N LYS A 314 -35.88 18.91 -10.74
CA LYS A 314 -36.21 20.13 -11.50
C LYS A 314 -35.05 21.07 -11.79
N GLN A 315 -34.06 21.15 -10.90
CA GLN A 315 -33.02 22.16 -10.92
C GLN A 315 -31.62 21.55 -11.10
N ILE A 316 -31.32 20.42 -10.45
CA ILE A 316 -29.95 19.87 -10.41
C ILE A 316 -29.71 18.81 -11.51
N LEU A 317 -30.69 17.93 -11.73
CA LEU A 317 -30.58 16.85 -12.72
C LEU A 317 -30.38 17.34 -14.17
N PRO A 318 -31.02 18.44 -14.63
CA PRO A 318 -30.74 19.00 -15.95
C PRO A 318 -29.27 19.37 -16.15
N GLU A 319 -28.64 19.98 -15.15
CA GLU A 319 -27.24 20.39 -15.22
C GLU A 319 -26.29 19.20 -15.33
N PHE A 320 -26.47 18.16 -14.51
CA PHE A 320 -25.66 16.94 -14.61
C PHE A 320 -25.85 16.20 -15.94
N VAL A 321 -27.05 16.23 -16.54
CA VAL A 321 -27.30 15.67 -17.87
C VAL A 321 -26.62 16.52 -18.95
N GLY A 322 -26.74 17.84 -18.91
CA GLY A 322 -26.08 18.76 -19.85
C GLY A 322 -24.56 18.68 -19.79
N ILE A 323 -23.98 18.58 -18.59
CA ILE A 323 -22.54 18.35 -18.37
C ILE A 323 -22.09 17.02 -18.96
N ALA A 324 -22.84 15.93 -18.75
CA ALA A 324 -22.50 14.61 -19.29
C ALA A 324 -22.70 14.49 -20.82
N GLU A 325 -23.64 15.26 -21.39
CA GLU A 325 -23.86 15.32 -22.84
C GLU A 325 -22.76 16.12 -23.53
N SER A 326 -22.44 17.32 -23.01
CA SER A 326 -21.48 18.25 -23.61
C SER A 326 -20.01 17.88 -23.35
N LEU A 327 -19.69 17.39 -22.14
CA LEU A 327 -18.32 17.18 -21.63
C LEU A 327 -17.40 18.41 -21.81
N PRO A 328 -17.60 19.50 -21.04
CA PRO A 328 -16.76 20.69 -21.14
C PRO A 328 -15.31 20.39 -20.72
N ASP A 329 -14.33 20.75 -21.55
CA ASP A 329 -12.92 20.37 -21.41
C ASP A 329 -12.35 20.61 -19.99
N TYR A 330 -12.58 21.80 -19.42
CA TYR A 330 -12.14 22.17 -18.07
C TYR A 330 -12.71 21.30 -16.94
N LEU A 331 -13.82 20.60 -17.20
CA LEU A 331 -14.53 19.76 -16.24
C LEU A 331 -14.26 18.26 -16.45
N ILE A 332 -13.71 17.85 -17.60
CA ILE A 332 -13.44 16.45 -17.95
C ILE A 332 -12.65 15.70 -16.84
N PRO A 333 -11.57 16.24 -16.24
CA PRO A 333 -10.84 15.55 -15.17
C PRO A 333 -11.71 15.24 -13.95
N SER A 334 -12.34 16.25 -13.35
CA SER A 334 -13.18 16.06 -12.15
C SER A 334 -14.47 15.28 -12.44
N LEU A 335 -15.02 15.39 -13.66
CA LEU A 335 -16.17 14.58 -14.06
C LEU A 335 -15.78 13.10 -14.21
N ALA A 336 -14.62 12.79 -14.81
CA ALA A 336 -14.13 11.43 -14.97
C ALA A 336 -13.77 10.79 -13.62
N GLU A 337 -13.07 11.53 -12.76
CA GLU A 337 -12.72 11.11 -11.39
C GLU A 337 -13.98 10.81 -10.56
N GLN A 338 -14.95 11.73 -10.53
CA GLN A 338 -16.16 11.58 -9.70
C GLN A 338 -17.31 10.83 -10.38
N TYR A 339 -17.10 10.29 -11.59
CA TYR A 339 -18.17 9.66 -12.38
C TYR A 339 -18.85 8.51 -11.63
N GLY A 340 -18.07 7.70 -10.90
CA GLY A 340 -18.59 6.60 -10.08
C GLY A 340 -19.49 7.06 -8.93
N GLN A 341 -19.15 8.19 -8.28
CA GLN A 341 -19.98 8.80 -7.23
C GLN A 341 -21.27 9.36 -7.82
N LEU A 342 -21.17 10.13 -8.93
CA LEU A 342 -22.31 10.71 -9.66
C LEU A 342 -23.35 9.65 -10.03
N VAL A 343 -22.96 8.60 -10.75
CA VAL A 343 -23.91 7.55 -11.19
C VAL A 343 -24.47 6.74 -10.02
N THR A 344 -23.68 6.55 -8.95
CA THR A 344 -24.13 5.84 -7.74
C THR A 344 -25.15 6.64 -6.95
N LYS A 345 -24.95 7.96 -6.76
CA LYS A 345 -25.96 8.84 -6.13
C LYS A 345 -27.23 8.91 -6.99
N LEU A 346 -27.10 9.08 -8.31
CA LEU A 346 -28.24 9.09 -9.25
C LEU A 346 -29.06 7.79 -9.24
N ALA A 347 -28.41 6.62 -9.23
CA ALA A 347 -29.09 5.32 -9.14
C ALA A 347 -29.77 5.13 -7.78
N THR A 348 -29.06 5.41 -6.68
CA THR A 348 -29.58 5.24 -5.30
C THR A 348 -30.80 6.12 -5.04
N LEU A 349 -30.84 7.31 -5.63
CA LEU A 349 -31.95 8.26 -5.52
C LEU A 349 -33.06 8.06 -6.58
N ASN A 350 -32.95 7.02 -7.42
CA ASN A 350 -33.89 6.67 -8.50
C ASN A 350 -34.04 7.73 -9.62
N HIS A 351 -33.01 8.53 -9.89
CA HIS A 351 -32.97 9.48 -11.02
C HIS A 351 -32.44 8.87 -12.32
N LEU A 352 -31.83 7.69 -12.27
CA LEU A 352 -31.23 7.00 -13.42
C LEU A 352 -32.29 6.29 -14.29
N GLY A 353 -33.25 7.06 -14.81
CA GLY A 353 -34.24 6.58 -15.78
C GLY A 353 -33.64 6.33 -17.17
N ASN A 354 -34.42 5.74 -18.09
CA ASN A 354 -33.94 5.29 -19.41
C ASN A 354 -33.18 6.37 -20.20
N ASP A 355 -33.75 7.58 -20.29
CA ASP A 355 -33.23 8.66 -21.13
C ASP A 355 -31.96 9.27 -20.48
N THR A 356 -32.05 9.66 -19.21
CA THR A 356 -30.93 10.09 -18.36
C THR A 356 -29.76 9.09 -18.39
N GLY A 357 -30.07 7.80 -18.28
CA GLY A 357 -29.08 6.72 -18.30
C GLY A 357 -28.43 6.54 -19.67
N GLN A 358 -29.17 6.71 -20.77
CA GLN A 358 -28.57 6.71 -22.11
C GLN A 358 -27.57 7.85 -22.29
N VAL A 359 -27.92 9.09 -21.87
CA VAL A 359 -27.01 10.25 -22.00
C VAL A 359 -25.75 10.06 -21.15
N LEU A 360 -25.88 9.66 -19.88
CA LEU A 360 -24.73 9.41 -19.00
C LEU A 360 -23.84 8.27 -19.54
N LEU A 361 -24.42 7.15 -19.99
CA LEU A 361 -23.62 6.05 -20.53
C LEU A 361 -22.89 6.43 -21.84
N GLN A 362 -23.48 7.31 -22.66
CA GLN A 362 -22.82 7.87 -23.84
C GLN A 362 -21.69 8.83 -23.47
N GLY A 363 -21.91 9.74 -22.52
CA GLY A 363 -20.86 10.60 -21.96
C GLY A 363 -19.69 9.79 -21.41
N TYR A 364 -19.98 8.76 -20.61
CA TYR A 364 -18.96 7.83 -20.11
C TYR A 364 -18.21 7.07 -21.22
N SER A 365 -18.91 6.65 -22.29
CA SER A 365 -18.27 5.98 -23.43
C SER A 365 -17.28 6.90 -24.18
N LYS A 366 -17.55 8.20 -24.26
CA LYS A 366 -16.59 9.21 -24.75
C LYS A 366 -15.35 9.27 -23.84
N LEU A 367 -15.54 9.38 -22.51
CA LEU A 367 -14.45 9.44 -21.53
C LEU A 367 -13.57 8.17 -21.54
N CYS A 368 -14.17 6.98 -21.65
CA CYS A 368 -13.47 5.70 -21.86
C CYS A 368 -12.63 5.64 -23.16
N SER A 369 -12.78 6.64 -24.04
CA SER A 369 -12.11 6.75 -25.33
C SER A 369 -11.28 8.04 -25.45
N HIS A 370 -11.06 8.77 -24.34
CA HIS A 370 -10.35 10.05 -24.31
C HIS A 370 -8.86 9.88 -24.61
N GLU A 371 -8.21 10.88 -25.22
CA GLU A 371 -6.79 10.78 -25.61
C GLU A 371 -5.85 10.77 -24.39
N GLU A 372 -6.15 11.57 -23.38
CA GLU A 372 -5.41 11.58 -22.11
C GLU A 372 -5.54 10.26 -21.35
N LEU A 373 -4.40 9.79 -20.84
CA LEU A 373 -4.29 8.55 -20.07
C LEU A 373 -5.10 8.61 -18.75
N GLU A 374 -4.97 9.71 -18.01
CA GLU A 374 -5.53 9.87 -16.66
C GLU A 374 -7.06 9.74 -16.65
N ILE A 375 -7.73 10.34 -17.64
CA ILE A 375 -9.18 10.24 -17.86
C ILE A 375 -9.62 8.78 -18.05
N ARG A 376 -8.87 7.99 -18.82
CA ARG A 376 -9.17 6.56 -19.01
C ARG A 376 -8.84 5.72 -17.78
N GLN A 377 -7.85 6.12 -16.97
CA GLN A 377 -7.59 5.49 -15.67
C GLN A 377 -8.76 5.72 -14.69
N TYR A 378 -9.29 6.94 -14.59
CA TYR A 378 -10.48 7.21 -13.79
C TYR A 378 -11.70 6.39 -14.27
N CYS A 379 -11.88 6.22 -15.59
CA CYS A 379 -12.92 5.33 -16.14
C CYS A 379 -12.67 3.84 -15.82
N ALA A 380 -11.43 3.37 -15.79
CA ALA A 380 -11.13 1.99 -15.41
C ALA A 380 -11.33 1.75 -13.90
N TYR A 381 -10.96 2.73 -13.06
CA TYR A 381 -11.18 2.71 -11.61
C TYR A 381 -12.67 2.74 -11.25
N ASN A 382 -13.45 3.65 -11.85
CA ASN A 382 -14.88 3.81 -11.56
C ASN A 382 -15.76 2.68 -12.12
N PHE A 383 -15.23 1.79 -12.96
CA PHE A 383 -16.03 0.81 -13.70
C PHE A 383 -16.96 -0.09 -12.83
N PRO A 384 -16.57 -0.57 -11.63
CA PRO A 384 -17.48 -1.31 -10.76
C PRO A 384 -18.72 -0.49 -10.32
N ALA A 385 -18.58 0.82 -10.13
CA ALA A 385 -19.69 1.71 -9.80
C ALA A 385 -20.70 1.84 -10.96
N LEU A 386 -20.22 1.87 -12.21
CA LEU A 386 -21.09 1.86 -13.40
C LEU A 386 -21.90 0.56 -13.45
N VAL A 387 -21.28 -0.60 -13.20
CA VAL A 387 -21.96 -1.91 -13.18
C VAL A 387 -23.01 -1.96 -12.06
N LYS A 388 -22.72 -1.39 -10.89
CA LYS A 388 -23.64 -1.28 -9.75
C LYS A 388 -24.82 -0.34 -10.04
N ALA A 389 -24.59 0.80 -10.70
CA ALA A 389 -25.59 1.83 -10.95
C ALA A 389 -26.55 1.48 -12.10
N PHE A 390 -26.01 1.05 -13.25
CA PHE A 390 -26.80 0.78 -14.47
C PHE A 390 -27.34 -0.65 -14.56
N GLY A 391 -26.76 -1.59 -13.80
CA GLY A 391 -27.30 -2.92 -13.55
C GLY A 391 -27.61 -3.74 -14.80
N SER A 392 -28.72 -4.49 -14.77
CA SER A 392 -29.11 -5.42 -15.84
C SER A 392 -29.53 -4.75 -17.15
N THR A 393 -30.01 -3.51 -17.11
CA THR A 393 -30.61 -2.83 -18.28
C THR A 393 -29.60 -2.54 -19.37
N TYR A 394 -28.39 -2.12 -18.98
CA TYR A 394 -27.32 -1.72 -19.90
C TYR A 394 -26.18 -2.74 -19.96
N ILE A 395 -26.41 -3.97 -19.46
CA ILE A 395 -25.32 -4.90 -19.15
C ILE A 395 -24.53 -5.36 -20.38
N SER A 396 -25.14 -5.39 -21.56
CA SER A 396 -24.44 -5.68 -22.82
C SER A 396 -23.51 -4.53 -23.22
N THR A 397 -23.96 -3.27 -23.18
CA THR A 397 -23.10 -2.10 -23.44
C THR A 397 -21.94 -2.01 -22.46
N LEU A 398 -22.19 -2.30 -21.17
CA LEU A 398 -21.14 -2.32 -20.16
C LEU A 398 -20.12 -3.44 -20.40
N MET A 399 -20.57 -4.69 -20.61
CA MET A 399 -19.67 -5.85 -20.67
C MET A 399 -19.04 -6.04 -22.05
N ASP A 400 -19.83 -5.94 -23.13
CA ASP A 400 -19.40 -6.31 -24.48
C ASP A 400 -18.59 -5.19 -25.16
N ASP A 401 -18.94 -3.91 -24.93
CA ASP A 401 -18.18 -2.74 -25.40
C ASP A 401 -17.22 -2.20 -24.32
N LEU A 402 -17.73 -1.55 -23.27
CA LEU A 402 -16.91 -0.69 -22.42
C LEU A 402 -15.85 -1.43 -21.59
N LEU A 403 -16.22 -2.57 -20.99
CA LEU A 403 -15.27 -3.40 -20.25
C LEU A 403 -14.22 -4.02 -21.17
N THR A 404 -14.63 -4.54 -22.33
CA THR A 404 -13.71 -5.07 -23.36
C THR A 404 -12.71 -4.00 -23.79
N LYS A 405 -13.19 -2.80 -24.10
CA LYS A 405 -12.41 -1.64 -24.52
C LYS A 405 -11.31 -1.32 -23.50
N LEU A 406 -11.68 -1.04 -22.24
CA LEU A 406 -10.74 -0.70 -21.17
C LEU A 406 -9.80 -1.86 -20.78
N ALA A 407 -10.26 -3.11 -20.86
CA ALA A 407 -9.41 -4.30 -20.66
C ALA A 407 -8.42 -4.53 -21.82
N SER A 408 -8.60 -3.85 -22.95
CA SER A 408 -7.72 -3.88 -24.13
C SER A 408 -7.03 -2.54 -24.41
N ASP A 409 -7.04 -1.61 -23.45
CA ASP A 409 -6.45 -0.28 -23.62
C ASP A 409 -4.96 -0.38 -23.98
N PRO A 410 -4.43 0.48 -24.88
CA PRO A 410 -3.01 0.49 -25.20
C PRO A 410 -2.09 0.77 -23.99
N SER A 411 -2.59 1.38 -22.90
CA SER A 411 -1.83 1.58 -21.67
C SER A 411 -2.03 0.44 -20.67
N GLU A 412 -0.91 -0.16 -20.23
CA GLU A 412 -0.91 -1.14 -19.14
C GLU A 412 -1.51 -0.60 -17.84
N GLU A 413 -1.45 0.71 -17.60
CA GLU A 413 -1.99 1.33 -16.39
C GLU A 413 -3.53 1.35 -16.35
N VAL A 414 -4.19 1.45 -17.51
CA VAL A 414 -5.67 1.37 -17.62
C VAL A 414 -6.10 -0.10 -17.46
N ARG A 415 -5.39 -1.02 -18.13
CA ARG A 415 -5.64 -2.47 -17.99
C ARG A 415 -5.40 -2.95 -16.56
N HIS A 416 -4.43 -2.38 -15.84
CA HIS A 416 -4.17 -2.66 -14.42
C HIS A 416 -5.32 -2.22 -13.51
N HIS A 417 -5.93 -1.05 -13.75
CA HIS A 417 -7.12 -0.63 -13.00
C HIS A 417 -8.31 -1.57 -13.22
N ILE A 418 -8.54 -2.03 -14.46
CA ILE A 418 -9.54 -3.08 -14.72
C ILE A 418 -9.17 -4.38 -13.99
N ALA A 419 -7.92 -4.83 -14.04
CA ALA A 419 -7.45 -6.02 -13.33
C ALA A 419 -7.59 -5.92 -11.79
N ALA A 420 -7.52 -4.72 -11.22
CA ALA A 420 -7.81 -4.48 -9.82
C ALA A 420 -9.33 -4.59 -9.53
N GLY A 421 -10.18 -3.93 -10.33
CA GLY A 421 -11.63 -3.87 -10.12
C GLY A 421 -12.44 -5.10 -10.58
N ILE A 422 -11.87 -5.98 -11.42
CA ILE A 422 -12.61 -7.06 -12.10
C ILE A 422 -13.32 -8.04 -11.15
N HIS A 423 -12.80 -8.25 -9.95
CA HIS A 423 -13.42 -9.10 -8.94
C HIS A 423 -14.70 -8.52 -8.34
N GLU A 424 -14.80 -7.19 -8.21
CA GLU A 424 -16.05 -6.53 -7.80
C GLU A 424 -17.09 -6.61 -8.91
N VAL A 425 -16.67 -6.43 -10.17
CA VAL A 425 -17.54 -6.65 -11.35
C VAL A 425 -18.09 -8.08 -11.35
N ALA A 426 -17.26 -9.10 -11.08
CA ALA A 426 -17.71 -10.48 -10.97
C ALA A 426 -18.76 -10.68 -9.86
N THR A 427 -18.56 -10.06 -8.69
CA THR A 427 -19.52 -10.09 -7.58
C THR A 427 -20.84 -9.39 -7.93
N LEU A 428 -20.80 -8.21 -8.55
CA LEU A 428 -21.98 -7.43 -8.95
C LEU A 428 -22.79 -8.11 -10.08
N LEU A 429 -22.11 -8.77 -11.01
CA LEU A 429 -22.75 -9.61 -12.03
C LEU A 429 -23.43 -10.83 -11.40
N GLY A 430 -22.81 -11.44 -10.41
CA GLY A 430 -23.17 -12.75 -9.88
C GLY A 430 -22.79 -13.88 -10.84
N GLN A 431 -22.37 -15.00 -10.23
CA GLN A 431 -21.85 -16.24 -10.83
C GLN A 431 -22.20 -16.48 -12.31
N GLN A 432 -23.47 -16.64 -12.66
CA GLN A 432 -23.90 -17.02 -14.02
C GLN A 432 -23.58 -15.96 -15.08
N ARG A 433 -23.67 -14.67 -14.73
CA ARG A 433 -23.27 -13.58 -15.65
C ARG A 433 -21.75 -13.35 -15.61
N ALA A 434 -21.13 -13.48 -14.44
CA ALA A 434 -19.67 -13.40 -14.31
C ALA A 434 -18.96 -14.48 -15.15
N MET A 435 -19.45 -15.72 -15.13
CA MET A 435 -18.96 -16.79 -16.00
C MET A 435 -19.14 -16.51 -17.49
N ARG A 436 -20.30 -15.98 -17.88
CA ARG A 436 -20.60 -15.67 -19.28
C ARG A 436 -19.69 -14.58 -19.86
N TYR A 437 -19.54 -13.47 -19.14
CA TYR A 437 -18.86 -12.28 -19.66
C TYR A 437 -17.37 -12.25 -19.30
N LEU A 438 -17.00 -12.62 -18.08
CA LEU A 438 -15.65 -12.36 -17.57
C LEU A 438 -14.67 -13.52 -17.78
N LYS A 439 -15.11 -14.75 -18.06
CA LYS A 439 -14.21 -15.92 -18.18
C LYS A 439 -13.05 -15.67 -19.15
N ALA A 440 -13.35 -15.19 -20.36
CA ALA A 440 -12.31 -14.92 -21.36
C ALA A 440 -11.44 -13.71 -20.97
N LEU A 441 -12.07 -12.64 -20.46
CA LEU A 441 -11.40 -11.40 -20.12
C LEU A 441 -10.45 -11.54 -18.92
N VAL A 442 -10.84 -12.27 -17.87
CA VAL A 442 -9.99 -12.62 -16.73
C VAL A 442 -8.78 -13.43 -17.19
N LEU A 443 -8.98 -14.44 -18.04
CA LEU A 443 -7.86 -15.23 -18.58
C LEU A 443 -6.96 -14.38 -19.49
N ASN A 444 -7.50 -13.42 -20.24
CA ASN A 444 -6.67 -12.48 -21.02
C ASN A 444 -5.82 -11.59 -20.10
N LEU A 445 -6.39 -10.98 -19.06
CA LEU A 445 -5.65 -10.15 -18.10
C LEU A 445 -4.58 -10.94 -17.31
N MET A 446 -4.85 -12.21 -16.99
CA MET A 446 -3.87 -13.12 -16.39
C MET A 446 -2.73 -13.54 -17.33
N ASN A 447 -2.86 -13.32 -18.64
CA ASN A 447 -1.85 -13.60 -19.66
C ASN A 447 -1.52 -12.34 -20.49
N ASP A 448 -1.70 -11.15 -19.90
CA ASP A 448 -1.42 -9.85 -20.52
C ASP A 448 0.05 -9.72 -20.94
N GLU A 449 0.36 -8.89 -21.93
CA GLU A 449 1.76 -8.59 -22.30
C GLU A 449 2.57 -7.97 -21.14
N SER A 450 1.91 -7.31 -20.19
CA SER A 450 2.51 -6.68 -19.02
C SER A 450 2.47 -7.58 -17.78
N PRO A 451 3.63 -7.89 -17.17
CA PRO A 451 3.70 -8.53 -15.86
C PRO A 451 3.03 -7.72 -14.73
N PHE A 452 2.87 -6.40 -14.91
CA PHE A 452 2.20 -5.53 -13.94
C PHE A 452 0.66 -5.69 -13.98
N VAL A 453 0.10 -6.01 -15.15
CA VAL A 453 -1.31 -6.37 -15.29
C VAL A 453 -1.53 -7.83 -14.86
N GLN A 454 -0.68 -8.77 -15.31
CA GLN A 454 -0.76 -10.19 -14.92
C GLN A 454 -0.75 -10.36 -13.39
N GLY A 455 0.21 -9.73 -12.70
CA GLY A 455 0.33 -9.83 -11.24
C GLY A 455 -0.90 -9.32 -10.49
N MET A 456 -1.50 -8.21 -10.97
CA MET A 456 -2.74 -7.69 -10.39
C MET A 456 -3.92 -8.63 -10.65
N ALA A 457 -4.09 -9.13 -11.88
CA ALA A 457 -5.16 -10.09 -12.20
C ALA A 457 -5.04 -11.39 -11.38
N ILE A 458 -3.81 -11.90 -11.23
CA ILE A 458 -3.50 -13.07 -10.39
C ILE A 458 -3.85 -12.81 -8.93
N SER A 459 -3.56 -11.62 -8.39
CA SER A 459 -3.90 -11.26 -6.99
C SER A 459 -5.41 -11.34 -6.67
N ARG A 460 -6.27 -11.31 -7.69
CA ARG A 460 -7.74 -11.37 -7.55
C ARG A 460 -8.33 -12.76 -7.81
N VAL A 461 -7.51 -13.75 -8.16
CA VAL A 461 -7.94 -15.15 -8.35
C VAL A 461 -8.79 -15.69 -7.17
N PRO A 462 -8.45 -15.48 -5.89
CA PRO A 462 -9.23 -16.05 -4.78
C PRO A 462 -10.68 -15.54 -4.74
N GLN A 463 -10.88 -14.25 -5.02
CA GLN A 463 -12.19 -13.59 -5.06
C GLN A 463 -12.94 -13.94 -6.36
N LEU A 464 -12.24 -14.01 -7.49
CA LEU A 464 -12.81 -14.42 -8.78
C LEU A 464 -13.31 -15.86 -8.75
N LEU A 465 -12.54 -16.81 -8.20
CA LEU A 465 -12.96 -18.20 -8.03
C LEU A 465 -14.25 -18.30 -7.19
N ALA A 466 -14.34 -17.54 -6.09
CA ALA A 466 -15.53 -17.49 -5.24
C ALA A 466 -16.74 -16.81 -5.91
N ALA A 467 -16.53 -15.78 -6.72
CA ALA A 467 -17.60 -15.07 -7.42
C ALA A 467 -18.11 -15.82 -8.66
N MET A 468 -17.25 -16.59 -9.34
CA MET A 468 -17.52 -17.16 -10.66
C MET A 468 -17.84 -18.66 -10.65
N LEU A 469 -17.18 -19.49 -9.84
CA LEU A 469 -17.33 -20.94 -9.97
C LEU A 469 -18.67 -21.46 -9.42
N ASN A 470 -19.24 -22.44 -10.12
CA ASN A 470 -20.45 -23.16 -9.72
C ASN A 470 -20.09 -24.56 -9.17
N PRO A 471 -20.42 -24.89 -7.90
CA PRO A 471 -20.18 -26.22 -7.34
C PRO A 471 -20.88 -27.38 -8.07
N SER A 472 -21.85 -27.10 -8.94
CA SER A 472 -22.60 -28.12 -9.68
C SER A 472 -22.01 -28.47 -11.05
N ASP A 473 -20.96 -27.79 -11.52
CA ASP A 473 -20.33 -28.00 -12.85
C ASP A 473 -18.81 -28.23 -12.70
N GLU A 474 -18.46 -29.46 -12.34
CA GLU A 474 -17.08 -29.88 -12.08
C GLU A 474 -16.19 -29.89 -13.34
N ASP A 475 -16.75 -30.16 -14.52
CA ASP A 475 -16.00 -30.14 -15.78
C ASP A 475 -15.58 -28.70 -16.15
N GLN A 476 -16.53 -27.75 -16.08
CA GLN A 476 -16.25 -26.33 -16.31
C GLN A 476 -15.27 -25.77 -15.28
N LYS A 477 -15.46 -26.11 -14.00
CA LYS A 477 -14.58 -25.76 -12.87
C LYS A 477 -13.15 -26.26 -13.10
N THR A 478 -12.98 -27.52 -13.45
CA THR A 478 -11.66 -28.13 -13.70
C THR A 478 -10.94 -27.41 -14.83
N ALA A 479 -11.59 -27.19 -15.97
CA ALA A 479 -10.99 -26.50 -17.12
C ALA A 479 -10.59 -25.04 -16.83
N ILE A 480 -11.31 -24.34 -15.92
CA ILE A 480 -10.95 -22.98 -15.47
C ILE A 480 -9.75 -23.03 -14.53
N LEU A 481 -9.73 -23.94 -13.56
CA LEU A 481 -8.61 -24.12 -12.63
C LEU A 481 -7.32 -24.47 -13.39
N ASP A 482 -7.38 -25.40 -14.35
CA ASP A 482 -6.21 -25.75 -15.19
C ASP A 482 -5.71 -24.57 -16.05
N SER A 483 -6.61 -23.66 -16.44
CA SER A 483 -6.22 -22.42 -17.15
C SER A 483 -5.54 -21.43 -16.20
N ILE A 484 -6.09 -21.23 -15.00
CA ILE A 484 -5.58 -20.31 -13.98
C ILE A 484 -4.20 -20.76 -13.46
N ILE A 485 -4.04 -22.05 -13.15
CA ILE A 485 -2.76 -22.59 -12.64
C ILE A 485 -1.65 -22.53 -13.70
N LYS A 486 -1.99 -22.68 -14.99
CA LYS A 486 -1.05 -22.47 -16.10
C LYS A 486 -0.54 -21.02 -16.12
N SER A 487 -1.45 -20.05 -16.10
CA SER A 487 -1.10 -18.62 -16.09
C SER A 487 -0.27 -18.21 -14.87
N VAL A 488 -0.55 -18.78 -13.69
CA VAL A 488 0.25 -18.55 -12.48
C VAL A 488 1.70 -19.08 -12.63
N VAL A 489 1.88 -20.23 -13.28
CA VAL A 489 3.21 -20.79 -13.57
C VAL A 489 3.94 -19.96 -14.63
N GLU A 490 3.25 -19.48 -15.65
CA GLU A 490 3.84 -18.65 -16.71
C GLU A 490 4.23 -17.26 -16.18
N TYR A 491 3.43 -16.66 -15.30
CA TYR A 491 3.77 -15.43 -14.58
C TYR A 491 5.02 -15.60 -13.71
N HIS A 492 5.12 -16.67 -12.92
CA HIS A 492 6.33 -16.98 -12.14
C HIS A 492 7.56 -17.14 -13.04
N ALA A 493 7.41 -17.82 -14.19
CA ALA A 493 8.51 -18.04 -15.13
C ALA A 493 9.07 -16.75 -15.77
N ILE A 494 8.33 -15.62 -15.74
CA ILE A 494 8.79 -14.30 -16.20
C ILE A 494 9.12 -13.34 -15.04
N LEU A 495 8.91 -13.73 -13.78
CA LEU A 495 9.08 -12.86 -12.60
C LEU A 495 10.50 -12.97 -12.02
N PRO A 496 11.37 -11.96 -12.15
CA PRO A 496 12.76 -12.06 -11.68
C PRO A 496 12.85 -11.90 -10.15
N PRO A 497 13.80 -12.57 -9.45
CA PRO A 497 13.96 -12.51 -7.98
C PRO A 497 14.22 -11.12 -7.37
N SER A 498 14.42 -10.08 -8.18
CA SER A 498 14.47 -8.68 -7.72
C SER A 498 13.08 -8.11 -7.40
N ARG A 499 12.00 -8.65 -7.99
CA ARG A 499 10.60 -8.21 -7.83
C ARG A 499 9.96 -8.74 -6.54
N ASN A 500 10.62 -8.48 -5.41
CA ASN A 500 10.26 -9.03 -4.10
C ASN A 500 8.84 -8.68 -3.61
N ARG A 501 8.28 -7.53 -4.01
CA ARG A 501 6.88 -7.17 -3.68
C ARG A 501 5.89 -8.05 -4.44
N ASP A 502 6.11 -8.17 -5.74
CA ASP A 502 5.28 -8.95 -6.65
C ASP A 502 5.33 -10.45 -6.27
N GLN A 503 6.49 -10.95 -5.84
CA GLN A 503 6.65 -12.30 -5.26
C GLN A 503 5.87 -12.49 -3.94
N LEU A 504 5.80 -11.49 -3.06
CA LEU A 504 4.97 -11.57 -1.84
C LEU A 504 3.48 -11.68 -2.19
N VAL A 505 2.98 -10.83 -3.10
CA VAL A 505 1.58 -10.87 -3.56
C VAL A 505 1.24 -12.21 -4.23
N LEU A 506 2.16 -12.77 -5.02
CA LEU A 506 2.03 -14.11 -5.61
C LEU A 506 1.92 -15.19 -4.52
N LEU A 507 2.74 -15.12 -3.48
CA LEU A 507 2.70 -16.08 -2.36
C LEU A 507 1.43 -15.93 -1.50
N GLU A 508 0.94 -14.72 -1.26
CA GLU A 508 -0.33 -14.44 -0.58
C GLU A 508 -1.52 -14.99 -1.39
N THR A 509 -1.46 -14.88 -2.73
CA THR A 509 -2.44 -15.48 -3.65
C THR A 509 -2.42 -17.01 -3.52
N VAL A 510 -1.25 -17.61 -3.68
CA VAL A 510 -1.02 -19.06 -3.60
C VAL A 510 -1.35 -19.63 -2.21
N HIS A 511 -1.24 -18.83 -1.14
CA HIS A 511 -1.63 -19.24 0.22
C HIS A 511 -3.11 -19.68 0.31
N SER A 512 -3.98 -19.24 -0.59
CA SER A 512 -5.39 -19.65 -0.67
C SER A 512 -5.65 -20.93 -1.50
N PHE A 513 -4.69 -21.34 -2.34
CA PHE A 513 -4.90 -22.38 -3.35
C PHE A 513 -5.23 -23.79 -2.82
N PRO A 514 -4.80 -24.24 -1.61
CA PRO A 514 -5.20 -25.55 -1.08
C PRO A 514 -6.71 -25.78 -0.92
N SER A 515 -7.53 -24.72 -0.96
CA SER A 515 -9.01 -24.83 -0.94
C SER A 515 -9.65 -24.97 -2.33
N TRP A 516 -8.86 -24.84 -3.41
CA TRP A 516 -9.36 -24.74 -4.78
C TRP A 516 -8.77 -25.80 -5.73
N PHE A 517 -7.51 -26.19 -5.53
CA PHE A 517 -6.77 -27.10 -6.41
C PHE A 517 -6.52 -28.45 -5.74
N SER A 518 -6.45 -29.52 -6.55
CA SER A 518 -6.14 -30.85 -6.05
C SER A 518 -4.73 -30.94 -5.46
N SER A 519 -4.54 -31.86 -4.51
CA SER A 519 -3.24 -32.17 -3.91
C SER A 519 -2.14 -32.52 -4.92
N THR A 520 -2.51 -33.06 -6.08
CA THR A 520 -1.61 -33.32 -7.21
C THR A 520 -1.24 -32.04 -7.95
N GLN A 521 -2.22 -31.21 -8.37
CA GLN A 521 -1.95 -29.90 -9.00
C GLN A 521 -1.07 -29.02 -8.09
N MET A 522 -1.37 -28.99 -6.79
CA MET A 522 -0.56 -28.28 -5.78
C MET A 522 0.88 -28.81 -5.72
N TYR A 523 1.08 -30.13 -5.64
CA TYR A 523 2.42 -30.72 -5.55
C TYR A 523 3.25 -30.61 -6.84
N GLU A 524 2.62 -30.74 -8.02
CA GLU A 524 3.33 -30.75 -9.30
C GLU A 524 3.58 -29.34 -9.87
N MET A 525 2.66 -28.39 -9.67
CA MET A 525 2.69 -27.08 -10.34
C MET A 525 2.99 -25.91 -9.40
N VAL A 526 2.52 -25.97 -8.15
CA VAL A 526 2.56 -24.83 -7.21
C VAL A 526 3.72 -24.92 -6.22
N ILE A 527 3.97 -26.12 -5.68
CA ILE A 527 5.11 -26.39 -4.80
C ILE A 527 6.47 -25.98 -5.41
N PRO A 528 6.77 -26.20 -6.70
CA PRO A 528 8.02 -25.70 -7.31
C PRO A 528 8.17 -24.18 -7.22
N ILE A 529 7.13 -23.41 -7.56
CA ILE A 529 7.10 -21.93 -7.47
C ILE A 529 7.48 -21.47 -6.06
N ILE A 530 6.89 -22.08 -5.04
CA ILE A 530 7.12 -21.71 -3.64
C ILE A 530 8.56 -22.06 -3.23
N PHE A 531 9.13 -23.16 -3.72
CA PHE A 531 10.53 -23.51 -3.45
C PHE A 531 11.54 -22.62 -4.17
N ASP A 532 11.27 -22.17 -5.40
CA ASP A 532 12.09 -21.16 -6.07
C ASP A 532 12.09 -19.85 -5.24
N CYS A 533 10.94 -19.45 -4.70
CA CYS A 533 10.82 -18.31 -3.78
C CYS A 533 11.52 -18.51 -2.41
N ILE A 534 11.68 -19.76 -1.96
CA ILE A 534 12.46 -20.10 -0.74
C ILE A 534 13.97 -19.99 -0.98
N GLU A 535 14.45 -20.29 -2.19
CA GLU A 535 15.87 -20.26 -2.52
C GLU A 535 16.34 -18.87 -2.97
N ASP A 536 15.71 -18.31 -4.00
CA ASP A 536 16.20 -17.11 -4.69
C ASP A 536 15.57 -15.79 -4.20
N GLY A 537 14.44 -15.85 -3.49
CA GLY A 537 13.74 -14.67 -2.96
C GLY A 537 14.48 -13.99 -1.79
N ALA A 538 14.23 -12.69 -1.56
CA ALA A 538 14.76 -12.03 -0.36
C ALA A 538 14.11 -12.56 0.92
N ARG A 539 14.75 -12.33 2.07
CA ARG A 539 14.34 -12.87 3.37
C ARG A 539 12.84 -12.77 3.73
N PRO A 540 12.09 -11.69 3.43
CA PRO A 540 10.63 -11.67 3.64
C PRO A 540 9.87 -12.67 2.75
N VAL A 541 10.27 -12.78 1.48
CA VAL A 541 9.73 -13.75 0.50
C VAL A 541 9.97 -15.17 1.01
N GLN A 542 11.19 -15.49 1.43
CA GLN A 542 11.55 -16.81 1.97
C GLN A 542 10.72 -17.20 3.21
N LEU A 543 10.48 -16.25 4.13
CA LEU A 543 9.70 -16.48 5.34
C LEU A 543 8.22 -16.74 5.03
N LEU A 544 7.61 -15.96 4.15
CA LEU A 544 6.24 -16.19 3.70
C LEU A 544 6.13 -17.50 2.92
N ALA A 545 7.04 -17.76 1.98
CA ALA A 545 7.07 -18.98 1.18
C ALA A 545 7.18 -20.24 2.06
N MET A 546 7.97 -20.19 3.13
CA MET A 546 8.05 -21.28 4.11
C MET A 546 6.71 -21.51 4.85
N GLN A 547 6.00 -20.46 5.25
CA GLN A 547 4.64 -20.58 5.80
C GLN A 547 3.66 -21.20 4.80
N VAL A 548 3.75 -20.81 3.52
CA VAL A 548 2.92 -21.34 2.44
C VAL A 548 3.20 -22.83 2.21
N VAL A 549 4.47 -23.28 2.14
CA VAL A 549 4.80 -24.72 2.04
C VAL A 549 4.22 -25.50 3.22
N LEU A 550 4.35 -25.01 4.46
CA LEU A 550 3.82 -25.69 5.64
C LEU A 550 2.29 -25.82 5.62
N LYS A 551 1.59 -24.79 5.12
CA LYS A 551 0.14 -24.87 4.87
C LYS A 551 -0.19 -25.86 3.76
N CYS A 552 0.54 -25.84 2.65
CA CYS A 552 0.37 -26.80 1.56
C CYS A 552 0.62 -28.25 2.01
N ILE A 553 1.54 -28.51 2.94
CA ILE A 553 1.74 -29.83 3.55
C ILE A 553 0.49 -30.24 4.36
N ARG A 554 -0.03 -29.36 5.24
CA ARG A 554 -1.18 -29.68 6.11
C ARG A 554 -2.43 -30.10 5.33
N TYR A 555 -2.67 -29.46 4.19
CA TYR A 555 -3.87 -29.69 3.37
C TYR A 555 -3.65 -30.63 2.17
N ASN A 556 -2.48 -31.25 2.00
CA ASN A 556 -2.27 -32.25 0.94
C ASN A 556 -2.78 -33.61 1.39
N ASP A 557 -3.81 -34.17 0.75
CA ASP A 557 -4.37 -35.50 1.08
C ASP A 557 -3.35 -36.65 0.90
N THR A 558 -2.36 -36.48 0.03
CA THR A 558 -1.50 -37.56 -0.45
C THR A 558 -0.27 -37.71 0.44
N ALA A 559 -0.23 -38.76 1.25
CA ALA A 559 0.84 -39.03 2.22
C ALA A 559 2.25 -39.06 1.59
N ASN A 560 2.42 -39.61 0.38
CA ASN A 560 3.71 -39.60 -0.33
C ASN A 560 4.20 -38.18 -0.64
N HIS A 561 3.31 -37.24 -0.97
CA HIS A 561 3.66 -35.83 -1.17
C HIS A 561 4.07 -35.18 0.16
N ARG A 562 3.26 -35.34 1.22
CA ARG A 562 3.58 -34.80 2.57
C ARG A 562 4.93 -35.30 3.07
N TYR A 563 5.16 -36.62 3.03
CA TYR A 563 6.45 -37.21 3.40
C TYR A 563 7.60 -36.66 2.55
N SER A 564 7.44 -36.55 1.23
CA SER A 564 8.47 -36.01 0.33
C SER A 564 8.86 -34.57 0.72
N LEU A 565 7.87 -33.72 0.99
CA LEU A 565 8.08 -32.33 1.41
C LEU A 565 8.73 -32.22 2.80
N LEU A 566 8.25 -32.98 3.79
CA LEU A 566 8.81 -33.02 5.15
C LEU A 566 10.25 -33.56 5.15
N SER A 567 10.51 -34.60 4.36
CA SER A 567 11.85 -35.14 4.13
C SER A 567 12.76 -34.10 3.47
N ARG A 568 12.26 -33.34 2.48
CA ARG A 568 12.98 -32.22 1.86
C ARG A 568 13.34 -31.14 2.88
N LEU A 569 12.39 -30.71 3.71
CA LEU A 569 12.64 -29.72 4.77
C LEU A 569 13.71 -30.22 5.76
N ARG A 570 13.61 -31.47 6.24
CA ARG A 570 14.61 -32.08 7.14
C ARG A 570 15.98 -32.20 6.49
N THR A 571 16.09 -32.57 5.21
CA THR A 571 17.38 -32.93 4.57
C THR A 571 18.07 -31.77 3.85
N GLU A 572 17.33 -30.93 3.12
CA GLU A 572 17.89 -29.84 2.31
C GLU A 572 18.01 -28.51 3.08
N TYR A 573 17.30 -28.37 4.20
CA TYR A 573 17.30 -27.20 5.09
C TYR A 573 17.82 -27.52 6.50
N GLY A 574 17.21 -28.47 7.22
CA GLY A 574 17.65 -28.87 8.56
C GLY A 574 19.08 -29.39 8.61
N HIS A 575 19.43 -30.33 7.72
CA HIS A 575 20.80 -30.86 7.58
C HIS A 575 21.64 -30.12 6.52
N SER A 576 21.30 -28.86 6.20
CA SER A 576 21.92 -28.16 5.07
C SER A 576 23.36 -27.73 5.34
N LYS A 577 24.19 -27.73 4.30
CA LYS A 577 25.51 -27.07 4.34
C LYS A 577 25.40 -25.55 4.45
N SER A 578 24.29 -24.97 3.98
CA SER A 578 23.99 -23.54 4.14
C SER A 578 23.50 -23.26 5.55
N TYR A 579 24.14 -22.31 6.25
CA TYR A 579 23.63 -21.86 7.56
C TYR A 579 22.35 -21.03 7.42
N TRP A 580 22.16 -20.31 6.31
CA TRP A 580 20.93 -19.59 6.01
C TRP A 580 19.72 -20.54 5.89
N ARG A 581 19.89 -21.68 5.21
CA ARG A 581 18.82 -22.69 5.12
C ARG A 581 18.53 -23.36 6.48
N ARG A 582 19.54 -23.54 7.33
CA ARG A 582 19.35 -24.04 8.72
C ARG A 582 18.60 -23.02 9.60
N ILE A 583 18.91 -21.73 9.49
CA ILE A 583 18.14 -20.66 10.14
C ILE A 583 16.69 -20.66 9.64
N LEU A 584 16.46 -20.77 8.32
CA LEU A 584 15.12 -20.85 7.75
C LEU A 584 14.36 -22.12 8.16
N TYR A 585 15.05 -23.25 8.40
CA TYR A 585 14.45 -24.44 9.01
C TYR A 585 14.00 -24.18 10.45
N LEU A 586 14.77 -23.44 11.24
CA LEU A 586 14.38 -23.04 12.60
C LEU A 586 13.15 -22.10 12.58
N ASP A 587 13.04 -21.19 11.61
CA ASP A 587 11.81 -20.42 11.38
C ASP A 587 10.63 -21.33 10.98
N ALA A 588 10.86 -22.30 10.09
CA ALA A 588 9.87 -23.29 9.70
C ALA A 588 9.33 -24.08 10.90
N CYS A 589 10.17 -24.39 11.89
CA CYS A 589 9.75 -25.07 13.12
C CYS A 589 8.83 -24.20 13.99
N VAL A 590 9.01 -22.88 14.01
CA VAL A 590 8.10 -21.95 14.69
C VAL A 590 6.74 -21.91 13.98
N TYR A 591 6.75 -21.78 12.66
CA TYR A 591 5.51 -21.77 11.85
C TYR A 591 4.79 -23.13 11.86
N ALA A 592 5.53 -24.24 11.95
CA ALA A 592 4.95 -25.56 12.13
C ALA A 592 4.13 -25.65 13.43
N LEU A 593 4.64 -25.07 14.54
CA LEU A 593 3.95 -25.03 15.83
C LEU A 593 2.74 -24.06 15.85
N THR A 594 2.72 -23.01 15.01
CA THR A 594 1.52 -22.18 14.87
C THR A 594 0.42 -22.88 14.06
N VAL A 595 0.79 -23.65 13.03
CA VAL A 595 -0.15 -24.31 12.11
C VAL A 595 -0.62 -25.71 12.55
N ASN A 596 0.25 -26.51 13.17
CA ASN A 596 -0.01 -27.92 13.54
C ASN A 596 0.04 -28.13 15.07
N SER A 597 -0.34 -29.33 15.53
CA SER A 597 -0.24 -29.74 16.93
C SER A 597 1.21 -29.89 17.36
N ARG A 598 1.43 -29.80 18.67
CA ARG A 598 2.73 -30.07 19.32
C ARG A 598 3.23 -31.47 18.97
N LEU A 599 2.35 -32.47 18.92
CA LEU A 599 2.70 -33.86 18.62
C LEU A 599 3.18 -34.02 17.17
N TYR A 600 2.48 -33.43 16.19
CA TYR A 600 2.91 -33.45 14.79
C TYR A 600 4.26 -32.74 14.61
N CYS A 601 4.47 -31.62 15.31
CA CYS A 601 5.74 -30.90 15.29
C CYS A 601 6.89 -31.70 15.93
N GLN A 602 6.64 -32.34 17.08
CA GLN A 602 7.62 -33.20 17.76
C GLN A 602 8.09 -34.33 16.83
N ARG A 603 7.14 -35.00 16.16
CA ARG A 603 7.43 -36.11 15.24
C ARG A 603 8.15 -35.70 13.95
N ASN A 604 7.84 -34.53 13.40
CA ASN A 604 8.29 -34.15 12.05
C ASN A 604 9.40 -33.11 11.98
N PHE A 605 9.59 -32.30 13.04
CA PHE A 605 10.46 -31.12 13.02
C PHE A 605 11.43 -31.04 14.20
N LEU A 606 10.96 -31.29 15.44
CA LEU A 606 11.74 -30.87 16.61
C LEU A 606 13.03 -31.65 16.84
N GLU A 607 13.14 -32.93 16.46
CA GLU A 607 14.42 -33.66 16.65
C GLU A 607 15.57 -32.97 15.90
N VAL A 608 15.36 -32.65 14.62
CA VAL A 608 16.35 -31.96 13.76
C VAL A 608 16.54 -30.50 14.19
N ALA A 609 15.51 -29.85 14.75
CA ALA A 609 15.66 -28.50 15.30
C ALA A 609 16.54 -28.48 16.56
N ILE A 610 16.46 -29.53 17.39
CA ILE A 610 17.28 -29.71 18.59
C ILE A 610 18.72 -30.10 18.23
N ASP A 611 18.95 -30.84 17.13
CA ASP A 611 20.30 -31.06 16.59
C ASP A 611 21.05 -29.75 16.24
N LEU A 612 20.31 -28.67 15.92
CA LEU A 612 20.88 -27.36 15.60
C LEU A 612 21.28 -26.52 16.84
N LEU A 613 21.10 -27.05 18.07
CA LEU A 613 21.75 -26.50 19.27
C LEU A 613 23.27 -26.78 19.25
N ASP A 614 23.67 -27.91 18.66
CA ASP A 614 25.07 -28.36 18.56
C ASP A 614 25.76 -27.85 17.26
N ASP A 615 25.16 -26.88 16.56
CA ASP A 615 25.57 -26.46 15.22
C ASP A 615 26.97 -25.81 15.19
N PRO A 616 27.84 -26.10 14.20
CA PRO A 616 29.14 -25.44 14.09
C PRO A 616 29.09 -23.91 13.89
N VAL A 617 27.97 -23.33 13.45
CA VAL A 617 27.83 -21.89 13.14
C VAL A 617 27.12 -21.14 14.28
N PRO A 618 27.76 -20.13 14.92
CA PRO A 618 27.18 -19.38 16.03
C PRO A 618 25.76 -18.83 15.79
N ASN A 619 25.53 -18.22 14.62
CA ASN A 619 24.21 -17.66 14.26
C ASN A 619 23.08 -18.71 14.23
N VAL A 620 23.40 -19.99 13.98
CA VAL A 620 22.43 -21.08 14.01
C VAL A 620 22.15 -21.48 15.46
N ARG A 621 23.20 -21.67 16.28
CA ARG A 621 23.06 -21.97 17.71
C ARG A 621 22.28 -20.88 18.45
N TRP A 622 22.61 -19.60 18.23
CA TRP A 622 21.90 -18.44 18.78
C TRP A 622 20.40 -18.47 18.45
N LYS A 623 20.06 -18.76 17.18
CA LYS A 623 18.67 -18.90 16.72
C LYS A 623 17.98 -20.13 17.30
N ALA A 624 18.67 -21.26 17.47
CA ALA A 624 18.10 -22.47 18.07
C ALA A 624 17.84 -22.28 19.58
N ILE A 625 18.81 -21.68 20.29
CA ILE A 625 18.73 -21.33 21.72
C ILE A 625 17.53 -20.43 22.00
N SER A 626 17.29 -19.39 21.19
CA SER A 626 16.13 -18.50 21.38
C SER A 626 14.76 -19.17 21.20
N LEU A 627 14.72 -20.39 20.65
CA LEU A 627 13.52 -21.20 20.49
C LEU A 627 13.38 -22.33 21.53
N VAL A 628 14.41 -22.59 22.36
CA VAL A 628 14.37 -23.60 23.43
C VAL A 628 13.19 -23.42 24.41
N PRO A 629 12.79 -22.20 24.84
CA PRO A 629 11.62 -22.03 25.70
C PRO A 629 10.31 -22.52 25.04
N LEU A 630 10.15 -22.26 23.74
CA LEU A 630 9.00 -22.71 22.95
C LEU A 630 8.98 -24.24 22.81
N TRP A 631 10.14 -24.84 22.50
CA TRP A 631 10.27 -26.30 22.38
C TRP A 631 10.08 -27.02 23.71
N LYS A 632 10.69 -26.52 24.80
CA LYS A 632 10.52 -27.08 26.15
C LYS A 632 9.04 -27.08 26.56
N ASN A 633 8.29 -26.00 26.29
CA ASN A 633 6.86 -25.94 26.56
C ASN A 633 6.09 -27.04 25.79
N ALA A 634 6.29 -27.14 24.48
CA ALA A 634 5.67 -28.17 23.64
C ALA A 634 5.99 -29.60 24.11
N LEU A 635 7.26 -29.88 24.43
CA LEU A 635 7.72 -31.22 24.85
C LEU A 635 7.28 -31.57 26.28
N CYS A 636 7.22 -30.59 27.20
CA CYS A 636 6.64 -30.76 28.54
C CYS A 636 5.13 -31.00 28.51
N TYR A 637 4.41 -30.50 27.52
CA TYR A 637 3.00 -30.86 27.31
C TYR A 637 2.87 -32.32 26.85
N LEU A 638 3.75 -32.79 25.96
CA LEU A 638 3.76 -34.16 25.43
C LEU A 638 4.38 -35.21 26.37
N SER A 639 5.09 -34.79 27.43
CA SER A 639 5.93 -35.66 28.28
C SER A 639 7.06 -36.37 27.52
N ASP A 640 7.63 -35.73 26.49
CA ASP A 640 8.76 -36.27 25.74
C ASP A 640 10.08 -36.13 26.53
N GLU A 641 10.29 -37.07 27.44
CA GLU A 641 11.49 -37.14 28.26
C GLU A 641 12.78 -37.41 27.44
N LYS A 642 12.72 -37.93 26.21
CA LYS A 642 13.90 -38.09 25.36
C LYS A 642 14.42 -36.72 24.93
N CYS A 643 13.56 -35.90 24.31
CA CYS A 643 13.95 -34.57 23.84
C CYS A 643 14.14 -33.59 24.99
N LEU A 644 13.36 -33.69 26.07
CA LEU A 644 13.55 -32.87 27.28
C LEU A 644 14.88 -33.15 27.96
N ASN A 645 15.34 -34.41 28.07
CA ASN A 645 16.65 -34.69 28.66
C ASN A 645 17.81 -34.17 27.80
N ARG A 646 17.71 -34.18 26.47
CA ARG A 646 18.71 -33.52 25.60
C ARG A 646 18.72 -32.01 25.79
N ILE A 647 17.55 -31.36 25.90
CA ILE A 647 17.46 -29.92 26.18
C ILE A 647 18.01 -29.60 27.58
N ARG A 648 17.74 -30.44 28.61
CA ARG A 648 18.34 -30.29 29.96
C ARG A 648 19.85 -30.40 29.89
N GLN A 649 20.38 -31.49 29.32
CA GLN A 649 21.82 -31.71 29.17
C GLN A 649 22.51 -30.54 28.45
N PHE A 650 21.95 -30.06 27.33
CA PHE A 650 22.45 -28.87 26.65
C PHE A 650 22.38 -27.64 27.56
N LEU A 651 21.27 -27.39 28.26
CA LEU A 651 21.11 -26.28 29.21
C LEU A 651 21.90 -26.43 30.51
N ASP A 652 22.56 -27.56 30.75
CA ASP A 652 23.46 -27.78 31.88
C ASP A 652 24.92 -27.63 31.42
N GLU A 653 25.38 -28.48 30.50
CA GLU A 653 26.79 -28.65 30.11
C GLU A 653 27.41 -27.44 29.38
N SER A 654 26.62 -26.70 28.61
CA SER A 654 27.07 -25.66 27.65
C SER A 654 27.67 -24.36 28.23
N THR A 655 28.21 -24.38 29.45
CA THR A 655 28.64 -23.17 30.19
C THR A 655 29.77 -22.34 29.55
N ILE A 656 30.39 -22.85 28.48
CA ILE A 656 31.42 -22.14 27.68
C ILE A 656 31.18 -22.39 26.18
N ASP A 657 30.16 -21.75 25.61
CA ASP A 657 30.18 -21.52 24.15
C ASP A 657 31.36 -20.60 23.82
N SER A 658 32.06 -20.85 22.72
CA SER A 658 33.22 -20.05 22.29
C SER A 658 32.82 -18.72 21.64
N ASP A 659 31.55 -18.55 21.27
CA ASP A 659 30.97 -17.29 20.83
C ASP A 659 30.23 -16.60 21.99
N ARG A 660 30.65 -15.36 22.29
CA ARG A 660 30.10 -14.54 23.38
C ARG A 660 28.60 -14.31 23.25
N ASP A 661 28.10 -14.09 22.04
CA ASP A 661 26.70 -13.68 21.85
C ASP A 661 25.77 -14.90 21.90
N VAL A 662 26.28 -16.08 21.54
CA VAL A 662 25.64 -17.38 21.84
C VAL A 662 25.63 -17.67 23.34
N ALA A 663 26.76 -17.46 24.04
CA ALA A 663 26.86 -17.67 25.50
C ALA A 663 25.91 -16.75 26.30
N ASN A 664 25.77 -15.48 25.89
CA ASN A 664 24.81 -14.54 26.48
C ASN A 664 23.37 -15.02 26.27
N ALA A 665 22.98 -15.34 25.03
CA ALA A 665 21.63 -15.82 24.72
C ALA A 665 21.29 -17.14 25.44
N LEU A 666 22.28 -18.01 25.65
CA LEU A 666 22.16 -19.21 26.46
C LEU A 666 21.89 -18.86 27.94
N GLN A 667 22.61 -17.90 28.51
CA GLN A 667 22.40 -17.47 29.91
C GLN A 667 21.00 -16.85 30.12
N GLU A 668 20.56 -15.98 29.20
CA GLU A 668 19.20 -15.43 29.17
C GLU A 668 18.14 -16.53 29.03
N THR A 669 18.40 -17.53 28.19
CA THR A 669 17.52 -18.68 27.98
C THR A 669 17.45 -19.57 29.22
N ARG A 670 18.57 -19.86 29.91
CA ARG A 670 18.58 -20.58 31.19
C ARG A 670 17.69 -19.87 32.22
N GLN A 671 17.87 -18.56 32.43
CA GLN A 671 17.04 -17.76 33.33
C GLN A 671 15.54 -17.77 32.95
N THR A 672 15.23 -17.63 31.66
CA THR A 672 13.84 -17.69 31.15
C THR A 672 13.22 -19.06 31.40
N VAL A 673 14.00 -20.14 31.22
CA VAL A 673 13.57 -21.53 31.38
C VAL A 673 13.42 -21.93 32.85
N GLU A 674 14.27 -21.40 33.74
CA GLU A 674 14.20 -21.55 35.19
C GLU A 674 12.99 -20.82 35.77
N THR A 675 12.82 -19.52 35.46
CA THR A 675 11.67 -18.73 35.92
C THR A 675 10.34 -19.30 35.41
N SER A 676 10.27 -19.78 34.17
CA SER A 676 9.09 -20.48 33.63
C SER A 676 8.77 -21.80 34.35
N SER A 677 9.74 -22.40 35.06
CA SER A 677 9.49 -23.59 35.90
C SER A 677 8.70 -23.24 37.17
N ILE A 678 8.68 -21.97 37.59
CA ILE A 678 8.02 -21.50 38.81
C ILE A 678 6.57 -21.10 38.49
N GLY A 679 5.73 -22.11 38.26
CA GLY A 679 4.29 -22.00 38.49
C GLY A 679 3.45 -21.19 37.49
N GLN A 680 3.91 -20.96 36.26
CA GLN A 680 3.01 -20.44 35.21
C GLN A 680 1.91 -21.47 34.92
N GLN A 681 0.66 -21.14 35.25
CA GLN A 681 -0.50 -21.89 34.77
C GLN A 681 -0.56 -21.78 33.25
N ARG A 682 -0.51 -22.92 32.54
CA ARG A 682 -0.79 -22.96 31.10
C ARG A 682 -2.19 -22.39 30.86
N ARG A 683 -2.33 -21.51 29.87
CA ARG A 683 -3.65 -20.99 29.49
C ARG A 683 -4.49 -22.17 28.96
N PRO A 684 -5.70 -22.43 29.50
CA PRO A 684 -6.54 -23.54 29.03
C PRO A 684 -6.89 -23.47 27.54
N GLN A 685 -6.89 -22.26 26.97
CA GLN A 685 -7.06 -22.01 25.54
C GLN A 685 -5.95 -22.67 24.71
N ASP A 686 -4.68 -22.45 25.07
CA ASP A 686 -3.51 -22.96 24.34
C ASP A 686 -3.50 -24.52 24.28
N ASP A 687 -4.06 -25.19 25.30
CA ASP A 687 -4.20 -26.65 25.37
C ASP A 687 -5.51 -27.17 24.74
N ALA A 688 -6.51 -26.29 24.50
CA ALA A 688 -7.72 -26.61 23.74
C ALA A 688 -7.49 -26.47 22.22
N ASP A 689 -6.75 -25.43 21.80
CA ASP A 689 -6.34 -25.22 20.41
C ASP A 689 -5.45 -26.37 19.91
N ASP A 690 -4.49 -26.83 20.72
CA ASP A 690 -3.62 -27.97 20.37
C ASP A 690 -4.42 -29.27 20.16
N LYS A 691 -5.40 -29.54 21.02
CA LYS A 691 -6.32 -30.69 20.88
C LYS A 691 -7.19 -30.59 19.64
N ARG A 692 -7.66 -29.40 19.27
CA ARG A 692 -8.41 -29.20 18.02
C ARG A 692 -7.51 -29.53 16.82
N LYS A 693 -6.29 -28.99 16.76
CA LYS A 693 -5.33 -29.27 15.67
C LYS A 693 -5.00 -30.75 15.55
N LEU A 694 -4.83 -31.45 16.68
CA LEU A 694 -4.56 -32.89 16.71
C LEU A 694 -5.75 -33.69 16.14
N SER A 695 -6.98 -33.35 16.51
CA SER A 695 -8.17 -33.99 15.95
C SER A 695 -8.35 -33.66 14.45
N GLU A 696 -8.03 -32.44 14.02
CA GLU A 696 -7.95 -32.10 12.59
C GLU A 696 -6.91 -32.97 11.86
N GLU A 697 -5.73 -33.21 12.45
CA GLU A 697 -4.66 -34.06 11.89
C GLU A 697 -5.02 -35.54 11.82
N GLU A 698 -5.79 -36.05 12.80
CA GLU A 698 -6.36 -37.40 12.76
C GLU A 698 -7.38 -37.52 11.61
N ASN A 699 -8.29 -36.55 11.47
CA ASN A 699 -9.30 -36.52 10.41
C ASN A 699 -8.68 -36.35 8.99
N LEU A 700 -7.57 -35.61 8.88
CA LEU A 700 -6.84 -35.41 7.62
C LEU A 700 -5.81 -36.53 7.33
N GLY A 701 -5.65 -37.52 8.23
CA GLY A 701 -4.74 -38.65 8.02
C GLY A 701 -3.25 -38.31 8.07
N LEU A 702 -2.86 -37.29 8.84
CA LEU A 702 -1.48 -36.78 8.98
C LEU A 702 -0.63 -37.56 10.01
N THR A 703 -1.24 -38.45 10.77
CA THR A 703 -0.64 -39.08 11.96
C THR A 703 0.61 -39.92 11.65
N THR A 704 0.73 -40.45 10.43
CA THR A 704 1.83 -41.32 9.95
C THR A 704 2.85 -40.61 9.06
N ASP A 705 2.77 -39.28 8.86
CA ASP A 705 3.69 -38.51 7.98
C ASP A 705 5.19 -38.60 8.35
N HIS A 706 5.44 -38.98 9.60
CA HIS A 706 6.77 -39.21 10.18
C HIS A 706 7.32 -40.63 9.93
N GLU A 707 6.47 -41.57 9.48
CA GLU A 707 6.82 -42.98 9.27
C GLU A 707 7.29 -43.22 7.82
N ASP A 708 8.40 -43.93 7.69
CA ASP A 708 9.11 -44.17 6.43
C ASP A 708 8.47 -45.31 5.58
N SER A 709 7.18 -45.16 5.30
CA SER A 709 6.25 -46.28 5.08
C SER A 709 6.22 -46.89 3.66
N SER A 710 6.95 -46.37 2.66
CA SER A 710 6.93 -46.96 1.31
C SER A 710 8.25 -46.81 0.54
N ALA A 711 8.46 -47.67 -0.45
CA ALA A 711 9.56 -47.53 -1.42
C ALA A 711 9.34 -46.32 -2.34
N ASP A 712 8.08 -46.01 -2.68
CA ASP A 712 7.73 -44.89 -3.55
C ASP A 712 8.02 -43.54 -2.90
N SER A 713 7.78 -43.38 -1.59
CA SER A 713 8.19 -42.21 -0.80
C SER A 713 9.69 -41.92 -0.93
N LYS A 714 10.52 -42.97 -1.02
CA LYS A 714 11.98 -42.85 -1.20
C LYS A 714 12.32 -42.41 -2.63
N TRP A 715 11.68 -43.01 -3.64
CA TRP A 715 11.79 -42.55 -5.02
C TRP A 715 11.35 -41.09 -5.21
N SER A 716 10.21 -40.68 -4.66
CA SER A 716 9.72 -39.29 -4.71
C SER A 716 10.70 -38.31 -4.08
N SER A 717 11.28 -38.64 -2.92
CA SER A 717 12.27 -37.78 -2.23
C SER A 717 13.56 -37.56 -3.05
N MET A 718 13.93 -38.56 -3.87
CA MET A 718 15.10 -38.55 -4.75
C MET A 718 14.90 -37.78 -6.05
N LEU A 719 13.66 -37.44 -6.39
CA LEU A 719 13.32 -36.66 -7.57
C LEU A 719 13.25 -35.16 -7.24
N GLU A 720 13.86 -34.37 -8.11
CA GLU A 720 13.73 -32.92 -8.21
C GLU A 720 12.90 -32.63 -9.45
N TYR A 721 11.85 -31.82 -9.31
CA TYR A 721 10.96 -31.45 -10.41
C TYR A 721 11.20 -29.98 -10.77
N THR A 722 11.82 -29.72 -11.92
CA THR A 722 11.89 -28.36 -12.48
C THR A 722 10.79 -28.19 -13.51
N LEU A 723 9.96 -27.17 -13.35
CA LEU A 723 9.03 -26.75 -14.40
C LEU A 723 9.84 -26.07 -15.52
N VAL A 724 9.55 -26.41 -16.77
CA VAL A 724 10.18 -25.80 -17.94
C VAL A 724 9.07 -25.40 -18.92
N VAL A 725 8.88 -24.09 -19.11
CA VAL A 725 7.99 -23.58 -20.14
C VAL A 725 8.63 -23.82 -21.52
N GLY A 726 7.92 -24.51 -22.40
CA GLY A 726 8.31 -24.74 -23.78
C GLY A 726 8.19 -23.48 -24.65
N LYS A 727 8.79 -23.50 -25.85
CA LYS A 727 8.68 -22.38 -26.82
C LYS A 727 7.25 -22.20 -27.38
N ASP A 728 6.38 -23.14 -27.07
CA ASP A 728 4.97 -23.27 -27.42
C ASP A 728 4.04 -22.91 -26.24
N GLY A 729 4.57 -22.44 -25.11
CA GLY A 729 3.79 -22.19 -23.90
C GLY A 729 3.32 -23.47 -23.19
N GLN A 730 3.86 -24.65 -23.53
CA GLN A 730 3.58 -25.87 -22.78
C GLN A 730 4.45 -25.91 -21.52
N VAL A 731 3.83 -25.90 -20.34
CA VAL A 731 4.53 -26.16 -19.08
C VAL A 731 4.88 -27.65 -19.00
N VAL A 732 6.17 -27.98 -19.12
CA VAL A 732 6.67 -29.37 -19.07
C VAL A 732 7.42 -29.63 -17.78
N ARG A 733 6.87 -30.49 -16.91
CA ARG A 733 7.60 -31.02 -15.74
C ARG A 733 8.82 -31.84 -16.18
N ARG A 734 10.00 -31.54 -15.65
CA ARG A 734 11.20 -32.37 -15.80
C ARG A 734 11.65 -32.91 -14.45
N ALA A 735 11.47 -34.23 -14.26
CA ALA A 735 12.03 -34.93 -13.12
C ALA A 735 13.52 -35.22 -13.34
N ARG A 736 14.35 -34.93 -12.34
CA ARG A 736 15.78 -35.25 -12.27
C ARG A 736 16.06 -36.04 -11.00
N VAL A 737 16.95 -37.03 -11.07
CA VAL A 737 17.41 -37.75 -9.87
C VAL A 737 18.52 -36.94 -9.20
N LYS A 738 18.32 -36.52 -7.94
CA LYS A 738 19.22 -35.62 -7.21
C LYS A 738 20.65 -36.15 -7.04
N SER A 739 20.83 -37.47 -6.97
CA SER A 739 22.15 -38.11 -7.08
C SER A 739 22.06 -39.58 -7.50
N PHE A 740 23.03 -40.04 -8.29
CA PHE A 740 23.10 -41.43 -8.76
C PHE A 740 23.47 -42.40 -7.61
N ASP A 741 24.21 -41.93 -6.60
CA ASP A 741 24.65 -42.74 -5.46
C ASP A 741 23.52 -43.16 -4.52
N LEU A 742 22.41 -42.42 -4.45
CA LEU A 742 21.22 -42.84 -3.69
C LEU A 742 20.49 -44.00 -4.37
N VAL A 743 20.44 -44.03 -5.72
CA VAL A 743 19.89 -45.17 -6.48
C VAL A 743 20.64 -46.45 -6.12
N ASN A 744 21.97 -46.38 -6.06
CA ASN A 744 22.84 -47.50 -5.69
C ASN A 744 22.66 -47.99 -4.25
N LYS A 745 22.06 -47.20 -3.34
CA LYS A 745 21.69 -47.64 -1.99
C LYS A 745 20.37 -48.41 -1.96
N ILE A 746 19.34 -47.94 -2.68
CA ILE A 746 18.01 -48.60 -2.69
C ILE A 746 18.08 -50.00 -3.33
N VAL A 747 18.89 -50.18 -4.38
CA VAL A 747 19.08 -51.48 -5.05
C VAL A 747 19.83 -52.51 -4.17
N ARG A 748 20.35 -52.12 -2.99
CA ARG A 748 21.17 -52.96 -2.10
C ARG A 748 20.50 -53.27 -0.76
N VAL A 749 19.24 -53.72 -0.78
CA VAL A 749 18.55 -54.29 0.39
C VAL A 749 18.31 -55.79 0.18
N PRO A 750 19.18 -56.69 0.67
CA PRO A 750 18.92 -58.13 0.68
C PRO A 750 17.87 -58.51 1.74
N GLY A 751 17.14 -59.59 1.48
CA GLY A 751 16.26 -60.21 2.48
C GLY A 751 17.02 -60.76 3.69
N LYS A 752 16.35 -60.80 4.84
CA LYS A 752 16.93 -61.16 6.14
C LYS A 752 17.11 -62.67 6.30
N ASP A 753 18.29 -63.13 6.73
CA ASP A 753 18.58 -64.55 6.97
C ASP A 753 17.66 -65.19 8.02
N THR A 754 17.19 -66.40 7.74
CA THR A 754 16.73 -67.38 8.75
C THR A 754 17.36 -68.75 8.43
N GLY A 755 17.77 -69.48 9.47
CA GLY A 755 18.82 -70.50 9.32
C GLY A 755 18.38 -71.96 9.26
N ARG A 756 19.15 -72.75 8.49
CA ARG A 756 19.43 -74.20 8.64
C ARG A 756 18.27 -75.16 8.99
N SER A 757 17.91 -76.02 8.05
CA SER A 757 18.24 -77.47 8.08
C SER A 757 17.85 -78.15 6.75
N GLY A 758 18.16 -79.44 6.56
CA GLY A 758 17.47 -80.28 5.58
C GLY A 758 18.20 -80.56 4.25
N THR A 759 18.95 -81.65 4.24
CA THR A 759 19.61 -82.32 3.10
C THR A 759 18.74 -82.74 1.90
N MET A 760 19.44 -82.96 0.77
CA MET A 760 19.20 -83.94 -0.32
C MET A 760 18.51 -83.54 -1.65
N ASN A 761 19.02 -84.16 -2.72
CA ASN A 761 18.54 -84.11 -4.10
C ASN A 761 17.21 -84.86 -4.28
N MET A 762 16.39 -84.48 -5.27
CA MET A 762 16.26 -85.29 -6.50
C MET A 762 15.47 -84.57 -7.62
N SER A 763 15.45 -85.21 -8.79
CA SER A 763 14.97 -84.70 -10.07
C SER A 763 13.48 -84.93 -10.37
N GLY A 764 12.87 -83.97 -11.08
CA GLY A 764 11.90 -84.24 -12.16
C GLY A 764 10.41 -84.14 -11.85
N GLY A 765 9.61 -84.09 -12.93
CA GLY A 765 8.14 -84.14 -12.90
C GLY A 765 7.46 -82.91 -13.52
N LEU A 766 6.65 -83.12 -14.56
CA LEU A 766 5.65 -82.12 -15.00
C LEU A 766 4.32 -82.37 -14.26
N GLY A 767 3.63 -81.29 -13.92
CA GLY A 767 2.26 -81.28 -13.40
C GLY A 767 1.78 -79.83 -13.35
N GLY A 768 0.54 -79.55 -13.77
CA GLY A 768 0.04 -78.18 -13.94
C GLY A 768 -1.23 -77.86 -13.16
N MET A 769 -1.68 -76.61 -13.30
CA MET A 769 -2.93 -76.04 -12.74
C MET A 769 -2.88 -75.77 -11.22
N SER A 770 -3.42 -74.67 -10.69
CA SER A 770 -3.93 -73.42 -11.30
C SER A 770 -4.09 -72.30 -10.25
N SER A 771 -4.36 -71.08 -10.71
CA SER A 771 -4.56 -69.82 -9.94
C SER A 771 -3.29 -69.23 -9.27
N GLY A 772 -3.13 -67.90 -9.18
CA GLY A 772 -3.94 -66.84 -9.80
C GLY A 772 -3.38 -65.43 -9.54
N SER A 773 -3.77 -64.47 -10.39
CA SER A 773 -3.59 -63.02 -10.24
C SER A 773 -2.14 -62.49 -10.16
N SER A 774 -1.64 -61.95 -11.28
CA SER A 774 -0.53 -60.98 -11.31
C SER A 774 -0.63 -60.06 -12.54
N SER A 775 -0.04 -58.88 -12.41
CA SER A 775 -0.19 -57.70 -13.29
C SER A 775 -0.01 -57.95 -14.78
N MET A 776 -0.86 -57.33 -15.60
CA MET A 776 -0.76 -57.28 -17.06
C MET A 776 -0.10 -55.96 -17.52
N THR A 777 1.23 -55.98 -17.66
CA THR A 777 1.89 -55.13 -18.66
C THR A 777 1.55 -55.64 -20.05
N LEU A 778 1.18 -54.77 -21.00
CA LEU A 778 1.27 -55.10 -22.43
C LEU A 778 1.64 -53.90 -23.29
N ALA A 779 2.49 -54.16 -24.28
CA ALA A 779 2.89 -53.20 -25.31
C ALA A 779 2.05 -53.40 -26.60
N MET A 780 2.31 -52.55 -27.61
CA MET A 780 1.60 -52.58 -28.90
C MET A 780 1.72 -53.92 -29.66
N GLY A 781 0.64 -54.31 -30.34
CA GLY A 781 0.60 -55.37 -31.35
C GLY A 781 -0.52 -55.10 -32.36
N ILE A 782 -0.29 -55.38 -33.65
CA ILE A 782 -1.15 -54.90 -34.76
C ILE A 782 -1.93 -56.03 -35.43
N GLY A 783 -3.24 -55.80 -35.64
CA GLY A 783 -3.90 -56.05 -36.93
C GLY A 783 -5.03 -57.08 -36.99
N SER A 784 -6.13 -56.75 -37.69
CA SER A 784 -6.37 -57.30 -39.04
C SER A 784 -7.64 -56.76 -39.75
N LYS A 785 -7.51 -56.52 -41.06
CA LYS A 785 -8.51 -56.60 -42.16
C LYS A 785 -9.89 -55.90 -42.09
N SER A 786 -10.09 -55.01 -43.07
CA SER A 786 -11.04 -55.26 -44.17
C SER A 786 -10.54 -54.61 -45.47
N ASP A 787 -11.05 -55.04 -46.63
CA ASP A 787 -10.44 -54.78 -47.95
C ASP A 787 -11.07 -53.61 -48.74
N SER A 788 -10.28 -52.96 -49.61
CA SER A 788 -10.65 -52.87 -51.05
C SER A 788 -9.53 -52.33 -51.96
N SER A 789 -9.33 -53.06 -53.05
CA SER A 789 -8.33 -52.92 -54.12
C SER A 789 -8.20 -51.57 -54.83
N LYS A 790 -6.95 -51.22 -55.22
CA LYS A 790 -6.56 -51.22 -56.66
C LYS A 790 -5.04 -51.33 -56.86
N MET A 791 -4.65 -51.83 -58.05
CA MET A 791 -3.26 -52.09 -58.48
C MET A 791 -2.66 -50.83 -59.15
N LYS A 792 -1.38 -50.73 -59.56
CA LYS A 792 -0.42 -51.75 -60.03
C LYS A 792 1.02 -51.18 -60.12
N ALA A 793 2.05 -52.00 -59.79
CA ALA A 793 3.37 -52.17 -60.47
C ALA A 793 4.25 -50.96 -60.91
N THR A 794 5.60 -50.95 -60.94
CA THR A 794 6.74 -51.87 -60.61
C THR A 794 8.04 -51.01 -60.63
N VAL A 795 9.07 -51.14 -59.75
CA VAL A 795 10.18 -52.14 -59.71
C VAL A 795 11.04 -52.12 -61.00
N PRO A 796 12.42 -52.13 -61.02
CA PRO A 796 13.35 -52.86 -60.11
C PRO A 796 14.74 -52.25 -59.70
N LYS A 797 15.35 -52.87 -58.66
CA LYS A 797 16.77 -53.31 -58.44
C LYS A 797 17.97 -52.31 -58.56
N THR A 798 19.02 -52.24 -57.72
CA THR A 798 19.70 -53.02 -56.62
C THR A 798 20.99 -53.80 -56.96
N SER A 799 22.09 -53.46 -56.27
CA SER A 799 23.23 -54.33 -55.85
C SER A 799 23.96 -53.68 -54.67
N ASN A 800 23.92 -54.23 -53.44
CA ASN A 800 24.88 -55.16 -52.81
C ASN A 800 26.33 -54.60 -52.67
N LYS A 801 26.80 -54.18 -51.48
CA LYS A 801 27.18 -54.91 -50.21
C LYS A 801 28.70 -55.28 -50.19
N PRO A 802 29.42 -55.33 -49.03
CA PRO A 802 28.98 -55.76 -47.68
C PRO A 802 29.29 -54.76 -46.50
N ALA A 803 29.30 -55.24 -45.24
CA ALA A 803 29.37 -54.51 -43.94
C ALA A 803 29.87 -55.48 -42.80
N PRO A 804 29.99 -55.14 -41.48
CA PRO A 804 29.80 -53.87 -40.74
C PRO A 804 31.13 -53.29 -40.15
N PRO A 805 31.55 -53.27 -38.84
CA PRO A 805 31.07 -53.91 -37.59
C PRO A 805 30.54 -52.94 -36.48
N ILE A 806 31.16 -52.88 -35.27
CA ILE A 806 30.67 -52.26 -34.01
C ILE A 806 31.86 -51.67 -33.19
N THR A 807 31.66 -50.63 -32.35
CA THR A 807 32.15 -50.42 -30.93
C THR A 807 32.73 -49.04 -30.51
N THR A 808 32.19 -48.52 -29.38
CA THR A 808 32.77 -47.76 -28.22
C THR A 808 33.98 -46.80 -28.30
N LEU A 809 33.98 -45.75 -27.44
CA LEU A 809 35.07 -45.19 -26.58
C LEU A 809 34.62 -43.79 -26.02
N PRO A 810 35.27 -43.14 -25.02
CA PRO A 810 35.82 -43.60 -23.74
C PRO A 810 35.30 -42.75 -22.52
N ASN A 811 35.95 -42.83 -21.35
CA ASN A 811 35.62 -42.13 -20.09
C ASN A 811 36.93 -41.70 -19.34
N CYS A 812 36.82 -41.02 -18.17
CA CYS A 812 37.90 -40.68 -17.17
C CYS A 812 38.73 -39.39 -17.41
N THR A 813 39.28 -38.63 -16.42
CA THR A 813 39.03 -38.46 -14.95
C THR A 813 39.81 -37.24 -14.35
N THR A 814 39.34 -36.73 -13.19
CA THR A 814 40.07 -36.11 -12.03
C THR A 814 40.96 -34.84 -12.13
N ALA A 815 40.69 -33.87 -11.24
CA ALA A 815 41.70 -33.07 -10.49
C ALA A 815 41.09 -32.46 -9.18
N ARG A 816 41.92 -32.08 -8.20
CA ARG A 816 41.53 -31.50 -6.88
C ARG A 816 41.60 -29.95 -6.86
N PRO A 817 40.81 -29.27 -6.01
CA PRO A 817 41.14 -27.93 -5.48
C PRO A 817 42.04 -28.01 -4.22
N GLY A 818 42.78 -26.94 -3.92
CA GLY A 818 43.63 -26.85 -2.71
C GLY A 818 43.98 -25.40 -2.31
N HIS A 819 44.00 -25.17 -0.98
CA HIS A 819 44.33 -23.95 -0.21
C HIS A 819 44.80 -22.65 -0.91
N ALA A 820 44.09 -21.57 -0.60
CA ALA A 820 44.65 -20.22 -0.41
C ALA A 820 44.02 -19.57 0.86
N LYS A 821 44.64 -18.53 1.44
CA LYS A 821 44.32 -17.97 2.77
C LYS A 821 43.45 -16.71 2.72
N MET A 822 42.72 -16.45 3.82
CA MET A 822 42.20 -15.11 4.16
C MET A 822 43.32 -14.11 4.49
N PRO A 823 43.12 -12.81 4.25
CA PRO A 823 43.74 -11.74 5.03
C PRO A 823 42.85 -11.31 6.21
N GLN A 824 43.46 -10.81 7.29
CA GLN A 824 42.78 -10.17 8.44
C GLN A 824 42.87 -8.64 8.35
N ALA A 825 42.05 -7.93 9.14
CA ALA A 825 42.07 -6.46 9.23
C ALA A 825 42.91 -5.96 10.42
N VAL A 826 43.72 -4.91 10.22
CA VAL A 826 44.42 -4.12 11.27
C VAL A 826 44.43 -2.63 10.85
N LYS A 827 44.62 -1.72 11.83
CA LYS A 827 44.35 -0.27 11.76
C LYS A 827 45.52 0.62 11.23
N ALA A 828 45.13 1.63 10.44
CA ALA A 828 45.45 3.08 10.56
C ALA A 828 46.82 3.70 10.19
N VAL A 829 46.72 5.04 9.98
CA VAL A 829 47.74 6.13 9.97
C VAL A 829 48.46 6.47 8.63
N ASN A 830 48.28 7.75 8.25
CA ASN A 830 49.03 8.68 7.38
C ASN A 830 50.22 8.20 6.53
N SER A 831 50.26 8.65 5.25
CA SER A 831 51.29 9.63 4.81
C SER A 831 51.10 10.13 3.35
N THR A 832 51.76 11.24 3.03
CA THR A 832 51.77 11.95 1.74
C THR A 832 52.69 11.29 0.69
N GLY A 833 52.32 11.26 -0.61
CA GLY A 833 53.20 10.72 -1.67
C GLY A 833 52.89 11.18 -3.10
N LYS A 834 53.68 12.14 -3.61
CA LYS A 834 53.52 12.81 -4.93
C LYS A 834 54.21 12.03 -6.09
N VAL A 835 53.51 11.90 -7.24
CA VAL A 835 53.97 12.34 -8.61
C VAL A 835 54.96 11.50 -9.49
N ILE A 836 54.56 11.31 -10.78
CA ILE A 836 55.32 11.40 -12.08
C ILE A 836 55.62 10.18 -13.04
N THR A 837 55.44 10.49 -14.35
CA THR A 837 55.94 9.92 -15.65
C THR A 837 55.80 8.43 -16.08
N SER A 838 54.86 8.20 -16.99
CA SER A 838 55.04 7.87 -18.44
C SER A 838 56.22 7.01 -18.98
N GLY A 839 55.89 6.10 -19.91
CA GLY A 839 56.82 5.61 -20.95
C GLY A 839 56.21 4.53 -21.87
N GLY A 840 56.27 4.70 -23.20
CA GLY A 840 55.80 3.70 -24.18
C GLY A 840 56.32 3.98 -25.60
N LYS A 841 56.21 3.01 -26.54
CA LYS A 841 56.50 3.18 -27.99
C LYS A 841 56.16 1.94 -28.85
N ASN A 842 55.59 2.21 -30.04
CA ASN A 842 55.81 1.56 -31.36
C ASN A 842 55.55 0.03 -31.55
N SER A 843 55.21 -0.49 -32.75
CA SER A 843 54.81 0.09 -34.05
C SER A 843 54.11 -0.96 -34.95
N GLY A 844 53.41 -0.54 -36.02
CA GLY A 844 52.73 -1.41 -37.02
C GLY A 844 53.68 -2.09 -38.05
N PRO A 845 53.17 -2.59 -39.21
CA PRO A 845 52.71 -1.66 -40.27
C PRO A 845 51.64 -2.14 -41.31
N THR A 846 50.89 -1.16 -41.87
CA THR A 846 50.45 -0.99 -43.30
C THR A 846 49.54 -2.00 -44.06
N ARG A 847 48.72 -1.57 -45.06
CA ARG A 847 48.07 -0.26 -45.36
C ARG A 847 47.03 -0.29 -46.50
N SER A 848 45.92 0.44 -46.30
CA SER A 848 45.19 1.26 -47.30
C SER A 848 44.73 2.57 -46.60
N GLY A 849 44.14 3.61 -47.21
CA GLY A 849 44.05 3.99 -48.64
C GLY A 849 42.62 3.97 -49.21
N THR A 850 41.89 5.08 -49.37
CA THR A 850 42.10 6.52 -49.03
C THR A 850 40.93 7.00 -48.12
N GLY A 851 40.57 8.27 -47.87
CA GLY A 851 40.99 9.61 -48.34
C GLY A 851 40.43 10.73 -47.42
N LEU A 852 40.68 12.02 -47.73
CA LEU A 852 40.43 13.21 -46.87
C LEU A 852 40.25 14.49 -47.73
N PRO A 853 39.78 15.67 -47.21
CA PRO A 853 39.62 16.16 -45.81
C PRO A 853 38.14 16.34 -45.36
N LYS A 854 37.75 16.38 -44.06
CA LYS A 854 38.09 17.26 -42.89
C LYS A 854 37.58 18.71 -43.03
N ASP A 855 37.05 19.40 -42.03
CA ASP A 855 36.94 19.21 -40.55
C ASP A 855 35.55 19.76 -40.06
N SER A 856 35.04 19.59 -38.84
CA SER A 856 35.34 18.72 -37.68
C SER A 856 34.11 18.68 -36.74
N GLY A 857 33.70 17.50 -36.26
CA GLY A 857 32.57 17.35 -35.33
C GLY A 857 32.97 16.70 -33.99
N VAL A 858 32.38 17.17 -32.89
CA VAL A 858 32.59 16.63 -31.53
C VAL A 858 31.28 16.00 -31.04
N ILE A 859 31.29 14.68 -30.80
CA ILE A 859 30.12 13.95 -30.28
C ILE A 859 30.50 13.11 -29.06
N THR A 860 29.97 13.58 -27.93
CA THR A 860 29.55 12.91 -26.68
C THR A 860 30.12 11.54 -26.26
N LYS A 861 30.45 11.47 -24.97
CA LYS A 861 30.00 10.37 -24.10
C LYS A 861 29.23 10.94 -22.90
N ILE A 862 28.32 10.13 -22.39
CA ILE A 862 27.26 10.48 -21.42
C ILE A 862 27.82 10.75 -20.02
N PRO A 863 27.31 11.77 -19.32
CA PRO A 863 27.08 11.68 -17.88
C PRO A 863 25.63 12.02 -17.47
N ILE A 864 25.06 11.14 -16.63
CA ILE A 864 24.13 11.36 -15.52
C ILE A 864 23.41 12.73 -15.47
N ILE A 865 22.09 12.72 -15.66
CA ILE A 865 21.22 13.90 -15.47
C ILE A 865 20.85 14.06 -13.98
N ARG A 866 20.90 15.30 -13.48
CA ARG A 866 20.17 15.76 -12.28
C ARG A 866 19.04 16.73 -12.72
N PRO A 867 17.92 16.85 -11.99
CA PRO A 867 16.86 17.81 -12.32
C PRO A 867 17.32 19.27 -12.24
N SER A 868 16.71 20.14 -13.05
CA SER A 868 16.98 21.58 -13.10
C SER A 868 15.79 22.41 -12.58
N ALA A 869 16.11 23.56 -11.99
CA ALA A 869 15.15 24.56 -11.49
C ALA A 869 14.45 25.34 -12.64
N PRO A 870 13.31 26.03 -12.38
CA PRO A 870 12.45 26.58 -13.44
C PRO A 870 12.99 27.84 -14.15
N VAL A 871 12.34 28.17 -15.27
CA VAL A 871 12.73 29.18 -16.25
C VAL A 871 12.28 30.59 -15.85
N LYS A 872 13.05 31.61 -16.23
CA LYS A 872 12.74 33.04 -16.01
C LYS A 872 11.55 33.49 -16.87
N ARG A 873 10.63 34.29 -16.30
CA ARG A 873 9.61 35.02 -17.07
C ARG A 873 10.26 35.99 -18.06
N GLU A 874 9.74 36.05 -19.29
CA GLU A 874 10.03 37.12 -20.22
C GLU A 874 9.13 38.35 -19.97
N THR A 875 9.67 39.54 -20.22
CA THR A 875 8.94 40.81 -20.09
C THR A 875 8.32 41.22 -21.42
N SER A 876 7.05 41.61 -21.42
CA SER A 876 6.38 42.29 -22.54
C SER A 876 5.88 43.69 -22.14
N PRO A 877 5.74 44.63 -23.10
CA PRO A 877 6.02 46.04 -22.83
C PRO A 877 4.83 46.88 -22.38
N SER A 878 5.15 47.94 -21.64
CA SER A 878 4.23 49.01 -21.27
C SER A 878 3.75 49.84 -22.47
N SER A 879 2.45 50.11 -22.53
CA SER A 879 1.90 51.30 -23.18
C SER A 879 1.20 52.16 -22.12
N GLY A 880 1.26 53.49 -22.25
CA GLY A 880 0.80 54.39 -21.20
C GLY A 880 0.06 55.61 -21.74
N THR A 881 -1.08 55.91 -21.13
CA THR A 881 -1.87 57.13 -21.34
C THR A 881 -2.23 57.74 -19.99
N LYS A 882 -2.16 59.07 -19.89
CA LYS A 882 -2.43 59.82 -18.65
C LYS A 882 -3.92 60.17 -18.52
N PRO A 883 -4.42 60.40 -17.29
CA PRO A 883 -5.86 60.54 -17.02
C PRO A 883 -6.40 61.94 -17.38
N SER A 884 -7.72 62.00 -17.60
CA SER A 884 -8.52 63.22 -17.68
C SER A 884 -9.54 63.26 -16.54
N SER A 885 -9.63 64.40 -15.84
CA SER A 885 -10.46 64.57 -14.64
C SER A 885 -11.90 64.96 -14.96
N ALA A 886 -12.86 64.50 -14.14
CA ALA A 886 -14.20 65.09 -14.03
C ALA A 886 -14.70 64.96 -12.58
N THR A 887 -15.36 66.01 -12.08
CA THR A 887 -15.89 66.11 -10.70
C THR A 887 -17.35 66.54 -10.76
N LEU A 888 -18.22 65.95 -9.92
CA LEU A 888 -19.52 66.41 -9.38
C LEU A 888 -20.12 65.19 -8.64
N VAL A 889 -20.70 65.14 -7.43
CA VAL A 889 -21.24 66.05 -6.38
C VAL A 889 -22.68 65.59 -6.02
N LEU A 890 -22.80 65.01 -4.82
CA LEU A 890 -23.94 64.99 -3.86
C LEU A 890 -25.41 64.82 -4.34
N ALA A 891 -25.99 63.64 -4.02
CA ALA A 891 -27.17 63.41 -3.12
C ALA A 891 -28.54 64.11 -3.40
N PRO A 892 -29.64 63.85 -2.64
CA PRO A 892 -29.94 62.78 -1.66
C PRO A 892 -31.23 61.98 -2.00
N ALA A 893 -31.66 61.09 -1.09
CA ALA A 893 -32.94 60.35 -1.16
C ALA A 893 -34.17 61.21 -0.78
N PRO A 894 -35.40 60.66 -0.95
CA PRO A 894 -36.39 60.75 0.13
C PRO A 894 -37.13 59.42 0.42
N SER A 895 -37.75 59.38 1.60
CA SER A 895 -38.48 58.23 2.18
C SER A 895 -40.00 58.26 1.93
N SER A 896 -40.69 57.14 2.22
CA SER A 896 -41.69 57.01 3.32
C SER A 896 -42.96 56.21 3.00
N ARG A 897 -43.68 55.82 4.08
CA ARG A 897 -45.10 55.41 4.18
C ARG A 897 -45.49 54.01 3.70
N LEU A 898 -46.57 53.39 4.21
CA LEU A 898 -47.21 53.38 5.56
C LEU A 898 -48.24 52.23 5.55
N GLY A 899 -48.30 51.37 6.58
CA GLY A 899 -49.31 50.31 6.67
C GLY A 899 -49.55 49.89 8.11
N THR A 900 -50.81 49.85 8.55
CA THR A 900 -51.19 49.77 9.98
C THR A 900 -52.24 48.70 10.27
N ILE A 901 -52.04 48.02 11.41
CA ILE A 901 -53.08 47.50 12.32
C ILE A 901 -54.01 46.40 11.77
N ASP A 902 -53.99 45.22 12.41
CA ASP A 902 -55.20 44.76 13.13
C ASP A 902 -54.85 43.88 14.35
N ASN A 903 -55.81 43.70 15.26
CA ASN A 903 -55.68 42.99 16.54
C ASN A 903 -56.57 41.74 16.62
N GLY A 904 -56.03 40.59 17.05
CA GLY A 904 -56.78 39.32 17.15
C GLY A 904 -56.47 38.53 18.43
N ALA A 905 -57.46 38.36 19.30
CA ALA A 905 -57.24 37.95 20.70
C ALA A 905 -57.14 36.43 20.98
N LEU A 906 -56.18 36.07 21.83
CA LEU A 906 -56.24 35.08 22.93
C LEU A 906 -57.16 33.84 22.81
N LYS A 907 -56.55 32.64 22.91
CA LYS A 907 -56.94 31.64 23.94
C LYS A 907 -55.86 30.56 24.21
N GLN A 908 -56.01 29.86 25.33
CA GLN A 908 -55.05 28.93 25.94
C GLN A 908 -55.42 27.45 25.77
N GLN A 909 -54.53 26.55 26.24
CA GLN A 909 -54.56 25.07 26.32
C GLN A 909 -53.74 24.37 25.20
N LYS A 910 -52.96 23.30 25.45
CA LYS A 910 -52.68 22.53 26.68
C LYS A 910 -51.36 21.73 26.53
N ALA A 911 -50.66 21.43 27.64
CA ALA A 911 -49.66 20.35 27.75
C ALA A 911 -50.38 18.98 27.95
N PRO A 912 -49.74 17.77 27.91
CA PRO A 912 -48.29 17.47 28.06
C PRO A 912 -47.70 16.36 27.13
N GLY A 913 -46.42 16.00 27.30
CA GLY A 913 -45.86 14.74 26.74
C GLY A 913 -44.32 14.56 26.82
N ILE A 914 -43.84 13.74 27.77
CA ILE A 914 -42.50 13.11 27.85
C ILE A 914 -42.80 11.65 28.24
N PRO A 915 -42.33 10.58 27.53
CA PRO A 915 -40.91 10.14 27.46
C PRO A 915 -40.49 9.59 26.06
N GLY A 916 -39.27 9.07 25.82
CA GLY A 916 -38.06 8.92 26.65
C GLY A 916 -36.94 8.12 25.93
N THR A 917 -35.88 7.77 26.68
CA THR A 917 -34.67 7.12 26.16
C THR A 917 -34.79 5.61 25.90
N PRO A 918 -34.15 5.06 24.85
CA PRO A 918 -33.73 3.67 24.80
C PRO A 918 -32.25 3.51 25.21
N LYS A 919 -31.94 2.43 25.93
CA LYS A 919 -30.60 1.82 25.97
C LYS A 919 -30.70 0.45 25.32
N ARG A 920 -29.85 0.15 24.33
CA ARG A 920 -28.83 -0.89 24.51
C ARG A 920 -27.68 -0.72 23.52
#